data_AF-A0A670KEJ0-F1
#
_entry.id   AF-A0A670KEJ0-F1
#
_cell.length_a   1.000
_cell.length_b   1.000
_cell.length_c   1.000
_cell.angle_alpha   90.00
_cell.angle_beta   90.00
_cell.angle_gamma   90.00
#
_symmetry.space_group_name_H-M   'P 1'
#
loop_
_entity.id
_entity.type
_entity.pdbx_description
1 polymer ?
#
loop_
_entity_poly.entity_id
_entity_poly.type
_entity_poly.pdbx_seq_one_letter_code
_entity_poly.pdbx_strand_id
1 'polypeptide(L)'
;MTGRRGRTGPLQSALRRGRELREQVNALLQESKEAGALDAGKKQSLSQRCLELKKSVDENISSLQNLKKSDEPAPVGNYNQRKEEEGEKLLMLSEQLDKLTAIFSREDVTKDSSINTKRKGSPKALQENEESEEEDEEEEEEEEEDDDEEEESTQDDGDDEEDGEDEDKLGDDSAIKNFITLGDFSAQQEGDLTFKKGEVLLILEKKPDGWWLAKNSKGERGLVPKTYLMVKDEEEGQEPSEEETEEDIEVADETGGGANILKRTDSHWSAVKKAITENNTLDALTTMGAVPAGFRPSTLAQLLEEGVQFRASYFLQPELTPSNLSFRDLVWNPEKGTIQSRPTRLSLIVTLWNCKEIPFPGMSIQVLSRHVRLCLFDGNRILSNIHTVRATWQPKNPKTWTFSPRVTGILPCLLDGDCFIRSNSPSPDIGILFELGITYIRNSTGERGELSCGWAFLKLFDSSGLPVSSKTYELLLNGGTPYEKGVEVDPSILRRASGSVFHNMITLRKQPQLLVKLRSLSTNSRAILNLLPEVLIGSMSYIHLLLFYRQILGDVLLRDRPNVQNADLIGNPVLATFPKLMEQPDLMDALRSAWAEKESTLKRSEKRDREFLKSVFVLVYHDSVFPLLQSVFLPEYKWAEEESEGTRWRMIADFLKKNRERDGALSSLLSSEGLHKAFDVAEIAYDFLGEARKNNPLV
;
A
#
# COMPACT_ATOMS: atom_id res chain seq x y z
N MET A 1 9.02 36.81 -18.46
CA MET A 1 10.28 36.24 -18.97
C MET A 1 10.93 35.41 -17.87
N THR A 2 10.91 34.08 -17.99
CA THR A 2 11.64 33.15 -17.10
C THR A 2 12.09 31.97 -17.94
N GLY A 3 13.40 31.74 -18.04
CA GLY A 3 13.98 30.87 -19.07
C GLY A 3 13.71 29.38 -18.88
N ARG A 4 13.60 28.66 -20.02
CA ARG A 4 13.65 27.19 -20.06
C ARG A 4 14.94 26.70 -19.39
N ARG A 5 14.84 25.96 -18.29
CA ARG A 5 15.94 25.05 -17.88
C ARG A 5 15.91 23.87 -18.83
N GLY A 6 16.82 23.86 -19.80
CA GLY A 6 16.96 22.77 -20.77
C GLY A 6 17.35 21.46 -20.11
N ARG A 7 17.03 20.34 -20.76
CA ARG A 7 17.63 19.02 -20.46
C ARG A 7 19.16 19.19 -20.52
N THR A 8 19.87 18.84 -19.45
CA THR A 8 21.35 18.79 -19.48
C THR A 8 21.79 17.67 -20.41
N GLY A 9 22.55 18.00 -21.44
CA GLY A 9 23.00 17.03 -22.44
C GLY A 9 24.02 16.01 -21.91
N PRO A 10 24.21 14.87 -22.61
CA PRO A 10 25.08 13.79 -22.15
C PRO A 10 26.51 14.21 -21.82
N LEU A 11 27.16 15.04 -22.66
CA LEU A 11 28.50 15.58 -22.40
C LEU A 11 28.49 16.46 -21.15
N GLN A 12 27.46 17.30 -20.96
CA GLN A 12 27.36 18.12 -19.75
C GLN A 12 27.19 17.28 -18.47
N SER A 13 26.54 16.12 -18.58
CA SER A 13 26.44 15.13 -17.49
C SER A 13 27.81 14.49 -17.20
N ALA A 14 28.51 14.01 -18.24
CA ALA A 14 29.85 13.41 -18.11
C ALA A 14 30.89 14.41 -17.55
N LEU A 15 30.85 15.68 -17.99
CA LEU A 15 31.67 16.77 -17.45
C LEU A 15 31.34 17.10 -15.98
N ARG A 16 30.07 16.94 -15.55
CA ARG A 16 29.71 17.10 -14.13
C ARG A 16 30.26 15.95 -13.31
N ARG A 17 30.08 14.71 -13.79
CA ARG A 17 30.58 13.50 -13.12
C ARG A 17 32.11 13.49 -13.01
N GLY A 18 32.81 13.94 -14.06
CA GLY A 18 34.27 14.07 -14.05
C GLY A 18 34.79 15.05 -12.99
N ARG A 19 34.07 16.16 -12.72
CA ARG A 19 34.38 17.06 -11.60
C ARG A 19 34.15 16.40 -10.24
N GLU A 20 33.00 15.75 -10.04
CA GLU A 20 32.68 15.02 -8.79
C GLU A 20 33.76 13.95 -8.47
N LEU A 21 34.20 13.21 -9.48
CA LEU A 21 35.26 12.20 -9.34
C LEU A 21 36.62 12.85 -9.02
N ARG A 22 36.96 13.98 -9.66
CA ARG A 22 38.19 14.73 -9.37
C ARG A 22 38.24 15.24 -7.94
N GLU A 23 37.12 15.72 -7.39
CA GLU A 23 37.01 16.12 -5.98
C GLU A 23 37.22 14.92 -5.03
N GLN A 24 36.61 13.77 -5.33
CA GLN A 24 36.74 12.55 -4.51
C GLN A 24 38.16 11.95 -4.54
N VAL A 25 38.82 11.96 -5.71
CA VAL A 25 40.22 11.50 -5.86
C VAL A 25 41.19 12.46 -5.17
N ASN A 26 40.97 13.78 -5.25
CA ASN A 26 41.76 14.76 -4.51
C ASN A 26 41.62 14.59 -3.00
N ALA A 27 40.42 14.33 -2.48
CA ALA A 27 40.20 14.01 -1.08
C ALA A 27 40.95 12.73 -0.67
N LEU A 28 40.85 11.65 -1.45
CA LEU A 28 41.60 10.41 -1.21
C LEU A 28 43.13 10.63 -1.21
N LEU A 29 43.65 11.43 -2.14
CA LEU A 29 45.07 11.80 -2.24
C LEU A 29 45.56 12.68 -1.07
N GLN A 30 44.65 13.36 -0.36
CA GLN A 30 44.97 14.08 0.86
C GLN A 30 44.97 13.11 2.06
N GLU A 31 43.89 12.34 2.22
CA GLU A 31 43.77 11.30 3.26
C GLU A 31 44.94 10.31 3.22
N SER A 32 45.42 9.92 2.02
CA SER A 32 46.56 9.01 1.85
C SER A 32 47.91 9.62 2.24
N LYS A 33 48.06 10.95 2.22
CA LYS A 33 49.28 11.65 2.69
C LYS A 33 49.31 11.77 4.21
N GLU A 34 48.14 11.88 4.83
CA GLU A 34 47.96 11.91 6.28
C GLU A 34 48.05 10.50 6.91
N ALA A 35 48.03 9.44 6.08
CA ALA A 35 48.01 8.04 6.51
C ALA A 35 49.33 7.48 7.10
N GLY A 36 50.41 8.27 7.18
CA GLY A 36 51.72 7.85 7.70
C GLY A 36 51.73 7.40 9.17
N ALA A 37 50.64 7.62 9.92
CA ALA A 37 50.48 7.22 11.32
C ALA A 37 49.14 6.49 11.61
N LEU A 38 48.50 5.89 10.60
CA LEU A 38 47.16 5.28 10.75
C LEU A 38 47.18 3.75 10.85
N ASP A 39 46.17 3.26 11.58
CA ASP A 39 45.88 1.84 11.84
C ASP A 39 45.59 1.02 10.56
N ALA A 40 45.85 -0.29 10.63
CA ALA A 40 45.75 -1.23 9.51
C ALA A 40 44.34 -1.28 8.90
N GLY A 41 43.27 -1.19 9.71
CA GLY A 41 41.90 -1.17 9.21
C GLY A 41 41.59 0.06 8.35
N LYS A 42 42.20 1.22 8.66
CA LYS A 42 42.07 2.43 7.83
C LYS A 42 42.82 2.32 6.51
N LYS A 43 44.00 1.67 6.49
CA LYS A 43 44.73 1.40 5.24
C LYS A 43 43.94 0.50 4.29
N GLN A 44 43.30 -0.56 4.81
CA GLN A 44 42.44 -1.44 4.01
C GLN A 44 41.22 -0.70 3.44
N SER A 45 40.57 0.17 4.24
CA SER A 45 39.46 1.00 3.78
C SER A 45 39.87 2.02 2.70
N LEU A 46 41.05 2.65 2.82
CA LEU A 46 41.60 3.54 1.78
C LEU A 46 41.93 2.79 0.49
N SER A 47 42.47 1.57 0.58
CA SER A 47 42.75 0.71 -0.57
C SER A 47 41.47 0.32 -1.33
N GLN A 48 40.41 -0.10 -0.61
CA GLN A 48 39.11 -0.39 -1.22
C GLN A 48 38.50 0.85 -1.91
N ARG A 49 38.50 2.01 -1.24
CA ARG A 49 37.98 3.26 -1.81
C ARG A 49 38.80 3.74 -3.03
N CYS A 50 40.09 3.42 -3.10
CA CYS A 50 40.94 3.65 -4.27
C CYS A 50 40.49 2.81 -5.48
N LEU A 51 40.21 1.51 -5.28
CA LEU A 51 39.71 0.60 -6.32
C LEU A 51 38.31 1.01 -6.83
N GLU A 52 37.40 1.37 -5.93
CA GLU A 52 36.05 1.83 -6.28
C GLU A 52 36.06 3.15 -7.08
N LEU A 53 36.94 4.10 -6.69
CA LEU A 53 37.13 5.33 -7.45
C LEU A 53 37.80 5.09 -8.81
N LYS A 54 38.77 4.17 -8.91
CA LYS A 54 39.40 3.82 -10.18
C LYS A 54 38.34 3.28 -11.16
N LYS A 55 37.54 2.30 -10.72
CA LYS A 55 36.43 1.76 -11.52
C LYS A 55 35.47 2.86 -11.98
N SER A 56 35.11 3.78 -11.08
CA SER A 56 34.21 4.90 -11.39
C SER A 56 34.80 5.91 -12.39
N VAL A 57 36.13 6.11 -12.39
CA VAL A 57 36.84 6.94 -13.37
C VAL A 57 36.89 6.23 -14.73
N ASP A 58 37.26 4.95 -14.76
CA ASP A 58 37.37 4.16 -16.00
C ASP A 58 35.99 3.98 -16.69
N GLU A 59 34.91 3.77 -15.91
CA GLU A 59 33.52 3.79 -16.40
C GLU A 59 33.13 5.14 -17.03
N ASN A 60 33.58 6.26 -16.43
CA ASN A 60 33.31 7.59 -16.96
C ASN A 60 34.16 7.91 -18.21
N ILE A 61 35.38 7.36 -18.32
CA ILE A 61 36.21 7.43 -19.53
C ILE A 61 35.52 6.67 -20.68
N SER A 62 35.10 5.42 -20.45
CA SER A 62 34.38 4.62 -21.45
C SER A 62 33.08 5.29 -21.89
N SER A 63 32.31 5.82 -20.94
CA SER A 63 31.10 6.60 -21.22
C SER A 63 31.43 7.82 -22.10
N LEU A 64 32.47 8.60 -21.75
CA LEU A 64 32.88 9.78 -22.51
C LEU A 64 33.38 9.44 -23.92
N GLN A 65 34.10 8.33 -24.09
CA GLN A 65 34.55 7.81 -25.38
C GLN A 65 33.37 7.44 -26.29
N ASN A 66 32.33 6.81 -25.75
CA ASN A 66 31.15 6.37 -26.52
C ASN A 66 30.22 7.52 -26.95
N LEU A 67 30.25 8.68 -26.29
CA LEU A 67 29.39 9.83 -26.65
C LEU A 67 29.70 10.41 -28.05
N LYS A 68 28.70 10.43 -28.93
CA LYS A 68 28.75 11.07 -30.24
C LYS A 68 28.11 12.46 -30.18
N LYS A 69 28.51 13.35 -31.09
CA LYS A 69 27.97 14.73 -31.19
C LYS A 69 26.47 14.76 -31.53
N SER A 70 25.96 13.69 -32.15
CA SER A 70 24.54 13.44 -32.42
C SER A 70 23.67 13.33 -31.16
N ASP A 71 24.27 12.94 -30.03
CA ASP A 71 23.54 12.54 -28.84
C ASP A 71 23.15 13.76 -27.97
N GLU A 72 23.60 14.95 -28.37
CA GLU A 72 23.32 16.21 -27.71
C GLU A 72 21.97 16.82 -28.15
N PRO A 73 21.04 17.12 -27.23
CA PRO A 73 19.74 17.70 -27.56
C PRO A 73 19.80 19.15 -28.05
N ALA A 74 20.98 19.77 -28.08
CA ALA A 74 21.23 21.09 -28.65
C ALA A 74 22.70 21.21 -29.12
N PRO A 75 23.02 21.99 -30.17
CA PRO A 75 24.40 22.13 -30.64
C PRO A 75 25.35 22.70 -29.58
N VAL A 76 26.29 21.88 -29.11
CA VAL A 76 27.32 22.30 -28.14
C VAL A 76 28.55 22.85 -28.87
N GLY A 77 28.87 24.12 -28.62
CA GLY A 77 30.12 24.74 -29.09
C GLY A 77 31.35 24.05 -28.49
N ASN A 78 32.36 23.82 -29.33
CA ASN A 78 33.62 23.14 -28.99
C ASN A 78 33.44 21.75 -28.35
N TYR A 79 32.42 20.98 -28.80
CA TYR A 79 32.12 19.63 -28.30
C TYR A 79 33.35 18.70 -28.26
N ASN A 80 34.05 18.54 -29.39
CA ASN A 80 35.20 17.63 -29.49
C ASN A 80 36.33 18.03 -28.52
N GLN A 81 36.71 19.31 -28.53
CA GLN A 81 37.72 19.87 -27.62
C GLN A 81 37.36 19.62 -26.14
N ARG A 82 36.09 19.84 -25.74
CA ARG A 82 35.65 19.61 -24.36
C ARG A 82 35.62 18.13 -23.96
N LYS A 83 35.32 17.25 -24.91
CA LYS A 83 35.38 15.79 -24.72
C LYS A 83 36.82 15.32 -24.55
N GLU A 84 37.72 15.80 -25.39
CA GLU A 84 39.16 15.52 -25.35
C GLU A 84 39.81 16.05 -24.05
N GLU A 85 39.61 17.33 -23.75
CA GLU A 85 40.13 17.99 -22.54
C GLU A 85 39.66 17.35 -21.23
N GLU A 86 38.49 16.73 -21.16
CA GLU A 86 38.06 15.99 -19.95
C GLU A 86 38.57 14.55 -19.97
N GLY A 87 38.70 13.93 -21.15
CA GLY A 87 39.35 12.63 -21.32
C GLY A 87 40.77 12.61 -20.78
N GLU A 88 41.60 13.59 -21.16
CA GLU A 88 42.97 13.75 -20.62
C GLU A 88 42.98 13.86 -19.10
N LYS A 89 42.08 14.67 -18.53
CA LYS A 89 41.99 14.88 -17.07
C LYS A 89 41.53 13.63 -16.33
N LEU A 90 40.67 12.80 -16.92
CA LEU A 90 40.25 11.53 -16.34
C LEU A 90 41.36 10.47 -16.44
N LEU A 91 42.10 10.42 -17.55
CA LEU A 91 43.28 9.55 -17.71
C LEU A 91 44.36 9.88 -16.66
N MET A 92 44.64 11.17 -16.43
CA MET A 92 45.54 11.61 -15.35
C MET A 92 45.07 11.14 -13.96
N LEU A 93 43.76 11.13 -13.70
CA LEU A 93 43.20 10.65 -12.43
C LEU A 93 43.32 9.12 -12.30
N SER A 94 43.08 8.36 -13.37
CA SER A 94 43.25 6.89 -13.36
C SER A 94 44.71 6.52 -13.10
N GLU A 95 45.67 7.19 -13.74
CA GLU A 95 47.10 7.04 -13.46
C GLU A 95 47.49 7.36 -11.99
N GLN A 96 46.87 8.37 -11.39
CA GLN A 96 47.12 8.73 -9.98
C GLN A 96 46.60 7.65 -9.03
N LEU A 97 45.44 7.06 -9.34
CA LEU A 97 44.86 5.95 -8.58
C LEU A 97 45.66 4.65 -8.76
N ASP A 98 46.21 4.38 -9.95
CA ASP A 98 47.12 3.24 -10.16
C ASP A 98 48.41 3.39 -9.34
N LYS A 99 48.98 4.60 -9.28
CA LYS A 99 50.16 4.90 -8.45
C LYS A 99 49.86 4.72 -6.96
N LEU A 100 48.68 5.14 -6.48
CA LEU A 100 48.23 4.87 -5.09
C LEU A 100 48.02 3.37 -4.83
N THR A 101 47.34 2.66 -5.74
CA THR A 101 47.07 1.23 -5.61
C THR A 101 48.38 0.44 -5.53
N ALA A 102 49.37 0.78 -6.35
CA ALA A 102 50.71 0.19 -6.31
C ALA A 102 51.51 0.50 -5.04
N ILE A 103 51.21 1.59 -4.32
CA ILE A 103 51.79 1.90 -3.01
C ILE A 103 51.17 1.00 -1.93
N PHE A 104 49.84 0.90 -1.87
CA PHE A 104 49.16 0.03 -0.91
C PHE A 104 49.58 -1.45 -1.08
N SER A 105 49.59 -1.96 -2.32
CA SER A 105 50.03 -3.33 -2.62
C SER A 105 51.51 -3.61 -2.31
N ARG A 106 52.36 -2.59 -2.14
CA ARG A 106 53.76 -2.76 -1.72
C ARG A 106 53.95 -2.84 -0.21
N GLU A 107 53.06 -2.22 0.58
CA GLU A 107 53.15 -2.27 2.04
C GLU A 107 52.73 -3.65 2.59
N ASP A 108 51.71 -4.28 2.02
CA ASP A 108 51.23 -5.60 2.46
C ASP A 108 52.26 -6.73 2.29
N VAL A 109 53.12 -6.65 1.25
CA VAL A 109 54.19 -7.64 1.00
C VAL A 109 55.23 -7.68 2.13
N THR A 110 55.34 -6.63 2.96
CA THR A 110 56.31 -6.59 4.07
C THR A 110 55.92 -7.44 5.28
N LYS A 111 54.69 -7.99 5.32
CA LYS A 111 54.21 -8.83 6.44
C LYS A 111 54.21 -10.34 6.16
N ASP A 112 54.39 -10.77 4.91
CA ASP A 112 54.14 -12.17 4.51
C ASP A 112 55.41 -12.99 4.23
N SER A 113 56.59 -12.48 4.61
CA SER A 113 57.85 -13.24 4.52
C SER A 113 58.02 -14.20 5.71
N SER A 114 57.11 -15.16 5.86
CA SER A 114 57.23 -16.30 6.78
C SER A 114 56.39 -17.50 6.31
N ILE A 115 57.02 -18.68 6.21
CA ILE A 115 56.43 -20.00 5.90
C ILE A 115 56.20 -20.31 4.40
N ASN A 116 57.33 -20.45 3.71
CA ASN A 116 57.66 -21.48 2.70
C ASN A 116 56.73 -22.73 2.63
N THR A 117 56.16 -23.07 1.45
CA THR A 117 56.52 -24.32 0.72
C THR A 117 55.88 -24.53 -0.68
N LYS A 118 56.76 -24.67 -1.69
CA LYS A 118 56.68 -25.52 -2.92
C LYS A 118 55.32 -26.08 -3.39
N ARG A 119 54.94 -25.80 -4.65
CA ARG A 119 55.02 -26.77 -5.79
C ARG A 119 54.82 -26.15 -7.18
N LYS A 120 55.44 -26.82 -8.17
CA LYS A 120 55.63 -26.52 -9.61
C LYS A 120 54.35 -26.24 -10.43
N GLY A 121 54.50 -25.52 -11.55
CA GLY A 121 53.64 -25.69 -12.75
C GLY A 121 53.77 -24.61 -13.84
N SER A 122 54.46 -24.89 -14.94
CA SER A 122 54.28 -24.27 -16.27
C SER A 122 53.57 -25.29 -17.19
N PRO A 123 52.81 -24.93 -18.26
CA PRO A 123 53.20 -24.13 -19.45
C PRO A 123 52.24 -22.94 -19.75
N LYS A 124 52.54 -21.90 -20.55
CA LYS A 124 53.00 -21.76 -21.95
C LYS A 124 51.89 -21.99 -23.02
N ALA A 125 51.51 -20.90 -23.73
CA ALA A 125 51.40 -20.78 -25.21
C ALA A 125 50.12 -20.12 -25.79
N LEU A 126 50.37 -19.04 -26.55
CA LEU A 126 49.70 -18.61 -27.80
C LEU A 126 48.22 -18.18 -27.80
N GLN A 127 48.03 -16.87 -28.00
CA GLN A 127 46.95 -16.32 -28.83
C GLN A 127 47.57 -15.90 -30.18
N GLU A 128 46.88 -16.15 -31.28
CA GLU A 128 47.05 -15.49 -32.58
C GLU A 128 45.70 -14.88 -32.97
N ASN A 129 45.76 -13.68 -33.58
CA ASN A 129 45.06 -13.19 -34.79
C ASN A 129 43.74 -13.87 -35.25
N GLU A 130 42.80 -13.20 -35.92
CA GLU A 130 42.62 -11.79 -36.34
C GLU A 130 41.13 -11.55 -36.68
N GLU A 131 40.79 -10.26 -36.72
CA GLU A 131 39.79 -9.53 -37.52
C GLU A 131 38.97 -10.25 -38.62
N SER A 132 37.66 -9.96 -38.68
CA SER A 132 36.93 -9.32 -39.81
C SER A 132 35.40 -9.27 -39.48
N GLU A 133 34.68 -8.15 -39.61
CA GLU A 133 33.94 -7.64 -40.81
C GLU A 133 32.83 -8.62 -41.30
N GLU A 134 31.63 -8.22 -41.74
CA GLU A 134 30.87 -6.95 -41.80
C GLU A 134 29.38 -7.33 -42.12
N GLU A 135 28.43 -6.39 -41.99
CA GLU A 135 27.16 -6.30 -42.76
C GLU A 135 26.13 -7.50 -42.65
N ASP A 136 24.82 -7.38 -42.90
CA ASP A 136 23.99 -6.23 -43.30
C ASP A 136 22.52 -6.33 -42.80
N GLU A 137 21.70 -5.38 -43.23
CA GLU A 137 20.27 -5.13 -42.92
C GLU A 137 19.27 -6.21 -43.42
N GLU A 138 18.05 -6.23 -42.84
CA GLU A 138 16.80 -6.19 -43.63
C GLU A 138 15.58 -5.86 -42.73
N GLU A 139 14.63 -5.08 -43.29
CA GLU A 139 13.40 -4.60 -42.66
C GLU A 139 12.19 -5.43 -43.13
N GLU A 140 11.16 -5.59 -42.30
CA GLU A 140 9.80 -5.88 -42.77
C GLU A 140 8.78 -5.05 -41.96
N GLU A 141 8.13 -4.10 -42.64
CA GLU A 141 6.86 -3.49 -42.25
C GLU A 141 5.75 -4.15 -43.08
N GLU A 142 4.61 -4.50 -42.48
CA GLU A 142 3.30 -4.49 -43.17
C GLU A 142 2.22 -3.98 -42.20
N GLU A 143 1.19 -3.35 -42.77
CA GLU A 143 0.18 -2.50 -42.11
C GLU A 143 -1.22 -2.78 -42.72
N GLU A 144 -2.30 -2.32 -42.09
CA GLU A 144 -3.71 -2.37 -42.55
C GLU A 144 -4.38 -3.79 -42.60
N GLU A 145 -5.72 -3.97 -42.54
CA GLU A 145 -6.88 -3.06 -42.37
C GLU A 145 -8.06 -3.85 -41.73
N ASP A 146 -9.14 -3.16 -41.30
CA ASP A 146 -10.40 -3.76 -40.80
C ASP A 146 -11.35 -4.19 -41.95
N ASP A 147 -12.24 -5.16 -41.71
CA ASP A 147 -13.62 -5.14 -42.26
C ASP A 147 -14.56 -6.14 -41.53
N ASP A 148 -15.81 -5.73 -41.30
CA ASP A 148 -16.92 -6.53 -40.74
C ASP A 148 -17.76 -7.15 -41.88
N GLU A 149 -18.43 -8.29 -41.66
CA GLU A 149 -19.72 -8.59 -42.32
C GLU A 149 -20.55 -9.67 -41.56
N GLU A 150 -21.87 -9.47 -41.49
CA GLU A 150 -22.86 -10.37 -40.88
C GLU A 150 -23.55 -11.26 -41.95
N GLU A 151 -24.14 -12.42 -41.59
CA GLU A 151 -25.59 -12.68 -41.75
C GLU A 151 -26.05 -14.09 -41.23
N GLU A 152 -27.37 -14.28 -41.15
CA GLU A 152 -28.12 -15.33 -40.43
C GLU A 152 -28.19 -16.71 -41.15
N SER A 153 -28.49 -17.84 -40.48
CA SER A 153 -29.84 -18.49 -40.38
C SER A 153 -29.68 -20.02 -40.12
N THR A 154 -30.64 -20.87 -39.65
CA THR A 154 -31.94 -20.75 -38.94
C THR A 154 -32.37 -22.10 -38.32
N GLN A 155 -32.79 -22.08 -37.04
CA GLN A 155 -33.98 -22.74 -36.42
C GLN A 155 -34.20 -24.28 -36.29
N ASP A 156 -35.15 -24.58 -35.37
CA ASP A 156 -35.98 -25.79 -35.16
C ASP A 156 -35.40 -26.91 -34.24
N ASP A 157 -36.09 -27.47 -33.24
CA ASP A 157 -37.13 -27.02 -32.28
C ASP A 157 -37.33 -28.15 -31.23
N GLY A 158 -38.04 -27.92 -30.10
CA GLY A 158 -38.58 -29.02 -29.27
C GLY A 158 -38.64 -28.79 -27.75
N ASP A 159 -39.83 -28.42 -27.25
CA ASP A 159 -40.18 -28.23 -25.82
C ASP A 159 -40.36 -29.54 -25.03
N ASP A 160 -40.39 -29.45 -23.69
CA ASP A 160 -41.65 -29.67 -22.91
C ASP A 160 -41.48 -29.35 -21.40
N GLU A 161 -42.59 -28.96 -20.77
CA GLU A 161 -42.73 -28.50 -19.37
C GLU A 161 -42.97 -29.66 -18.37
N GLU A 162 -42.73 -29.44 -17.07
CA GLU A 162 -43.74 -29.73 -16.02
C GLU A 162 -43.39 -29.13 -14.65
N ASP A 163 -44.43 -28.69 -13.91
CA ASP A 163 -44.36 -28.09 -12.57
C ASP A 163 -44.15 -29.13 -11.44
N GLY A 164 -43.68 -28.65 -10.27
CA GLY A 164 -43.61 -29.44 -9.04
C GLY A 164 -43.48 -28.59 -7.78
N GLU A 165 -44.59 -28.30 -7.11
CA GLU A 165 -44.65 -27.62 -5.81
C GLU A 165 -44.17 -28.55 -4.67
N ASP A 166 -43.25 -28.08 -3.82
CA ASP A 166 -43.01 -28.65 -2.48
C ASP A 166 -42.21 -27.67 -1.60
N GLU A 167 -42.87 -26.90 -0.71
CA GLU A 167 -42.22 -26.29 0.48
C GLU A 167 -43.06 -26.49 1.75
N ASP A 168 -42.71 -27.59 2.42
CA ASP A 168 -42.36 -27.71 3.83
C ASP A 168 -43.16 -27.04 4.97
N LYS A 169 -43.39 -27.88 5.97
CA LYS A 169 -43.95 -27.54 7.29
C LYS A 169 -42.86 -26.96 8.20
N LEU A 170 -43.00 -25.71 8.63
CA LEU A 170 -42.24 -25.18 9.76
C LEU A 170 -42.95 -25.48 11.09
N GLY A 171 -42.36 -26.37 11.89
CA GLY A 171 -42.81 -26.71 13.23
C GLY A 171 -41.99 -26.05 14.34
N ASP A 172 -42.68 -25.27 15.16
CA ASP A 172 -42.48 -25.02 16.60
C ASP A 172 -41.08 -24.65 17.17
N ASP A 173 -41.00 -23.46 17.78
CA ASP A 173 -40.19 -23.23 18.99
C ASP A 173 -40.95 -22.30 19.97
N SER A 174 -41.87 -22.90 20.73
CA SER A 174 -42.70 -22.31 21.80
C SER A 174 -41.90 -21.93 23.07
N ALA A 175 -40.78 -21.23 22.91
CA ALA A 175 -40.05 -20.60 24.01
C ALA A 175 -40.71 -19.28 24.44
N ILE A 176 -41.44 -19.31 25.56
CA ILE A 176 -41.96 -18.15 26.30
C ILE A 176 -40.77 -17.28 26.75
N LYS A 177 -40.73 -16.01 26.34
CA LYS A 177 -39.64 -15.06 26.65
C LYS A 177 -40.18 -13.70 27.09
N ASN A 178 -39.39 -12.99 27.91
CA ASN A 178 -39.64 -11.61 28.33
C ASN A 178 -39.12 -10.62 27.29
N PHE A 179 -39.93 -9.60 26.97
CA PHE A 179 -39.58 -8.53 26.05
C PHE A 179 -39.83 -7.17 26.72
N ILE A 180 -39.01 -6.16 26.39
CA ILE A 180 -39.23 -4.76 26.73
C ILE A 180 -39.90 -4.06 25.54
N THR A 181 -40.85 -3.18 25.83
CA THR A 181 -41.58 -2.39 24.84
C THR A 181 -40.80 -1.13 24.43
N LEU A 182 -40.74 -0.84 23.13
CA LEU A 182 -39.93 0.23 22.53
C LEU A 182 -40.67 1.58 22.41
N GLY A 183 -41.98 1.58 22.52
CA GLY A 183 -42.86 2.74 22.42
C GLY A 183 -44.19 2.52 23.13
N ASP A 184 -44.96 3.58 23.32
CA ASP A 184 -46.34 3.49 23.81
C ASP A 184 -47.25 2.92 22.70
N PHE A 185 -48.15 2.01 23.07
CA PHE A 185 -49.16 1.44 22.18
C PHE A 185 -50.52 1.42 22.88
N SER A 186 -51.50 2.07 22.26
CA SER A 186 -52.90 2.03 22.71
C SER A 186 -53.66 1.01 21.87
N ALA A 187 -54.38 0.10 22.54
CA ALA A 187 -55.24 -0.89 21.90
C ALA A 187 -56.17 -0.24 20.86
N GLN A 188 -56.16 -0.76 19.64
CA GLN A 188 -56.96 -0.24 18.51
C GLN A 188 -58.17 -1.13 18.22
N GLN A 189 -58.08 -2.42 18.55
CA GLN A 189 -59.14 -3.41 18.39
C GLN A 189 -59.43 -4.17 19.70
N GLU A 190 -60.62 -4.78 19.77
CA GLU A 190 -61.02 -5.60 20.90
C GLU A 190 -60.19 -6.90 20.93
N GLY A 191 -59.24 -6.97 21.86
CA GLY A 191 -58.26 -8.06 21.96
C GLY A 191 -56.80 -7.59 21.94
N ASP A 192 -56.53 -6.32 21.61
CA ASP A 192 -55.20 -5.71 21.72
C ASP A 192 -54.83 -5.42 23.19
N LEU A 193 -53.54 -5.49 23.51
CA LEU A 193 -53.02 -5.11 24.83
C LEU A 193 -52.41 -3.71 24.78
N THR A 194 -52.98 -2.76 25.53
CA THR A 194 -52.37 -1.43 25.74
C THR A 194 -51.13 -1.56 26.62
N PHE A 195 -50.02 -0.95 26.21
CA PHE A 195 -48.76 -0.90 26.97
C PHE A 195 -48.02 0.43 26.79
N LYS A 196 -47.13 0.76 27.72
CA LYS A 196 -46.23 1.92 27.64
C LYS A 196 -44.79 1.51 27.37
N LYS A 197 -44.01 2.39 26.72
CA LYS A 197 -42.58 2.24 26.50
C LYS A 197 -41.86 1.86 27.80
N GLY A 198 -41.02 0.83 27.74
CA GLY A 198 -40.28 0.31 28.89
C GLY A 198 -41.03 -0.74 29.73
N GLU A 199 -42.32 -1.00 29.49
CA GLU A 199 -42.99 -2.13 30.15
C GLU A 199 -42.43 -3.48 29.66
N VAL A 200 -42.32 -4.43 30.60
CA VAL A 200 -41.93 -5.81 30.32
C VAL A 200 -43.18 -6.65 30.05
N LEU A 201 -43.20 -7.31 28.90
CA LEU A 201 -44.27 -8.19 28.45
C LEU A 201 -43.78 -9.63 28.31
N LEU A 202 -44.59 -10.59 28.76
CA LEU A 202 -44.34 -12.02 28.61
C LEU A 202 -45.04 -12.52 27.34
N ILE A 203 -44.29 -12.97 26.35
CA ILE A 203 -44.86 -13.49 25.09
C ILE A 203 -45.26 -14.96 25.25
N LEU A 204 -46.55 -15.22 25.09
CA LEU A 204 -47.19 -16.53 25.23
C LEU A 204 -47.27 -17.29 23.91
N GLU A 205 -47.50 -16.58 22.78
CA GLU A 205 -47.67 -17.17 21.45
C GLU A 205 -47.13 -16.20 20.40
N LYS A 206 -46.36 -16.72 19.43
CA LYS A 206 -45.81 -15.94 18.31
C LYS A 206 -46.52 -16.35 17.02
N LYS A 207 -47.30 -15.44 16.44
CA LYS A 207 -47.93 -15.64 15.14
C LYS A 207 -47.07 -15.08 14.00
N PRO A 208 -47.14 -15.67 12.79
CA PRO A 208 -46.35 -15.22 11.63
C PRO A 208 -46.84 -13.89 11.04
N ASP A 209 -48.07 -13.47 11.34
CA ASP A 209 -48.65 -12.17 10.97
C ASP A 209 -48.02 -10.95 11.69
N GLY A 210 -47.10 -11.20 12.64
CA GLY A 210 -46.44 -10.17 13.43
C GLY A 210 -47.20 -9.71 14.68
N TRP A 211 -48.37 -10.29 14.98
CA TRP A 211 -49.18 -9.98 16.16
C TRP A 211 -49.07 -11.09 17.21
N TRP A 212 -48.32 -10.82 18.27
CA TRP A 212 -47.97 -11.82 19.28
C TRP A 212 -48.90 -11.72 20.48
N LEU A 213 -49.26 -12.85 21.07
CA LEU A 213 -50.08 -12.87 22.29
C LEU A 213 -49.17 -12.59 23.50
N ALA A 214 -49.38 -11.46 24.15
CA ALA A 214 -48.61 -11.04 25.32
C ALA A 214 -49.44 -11.08 26.61
N LYS A 215 -48.74 -11.11 27.74
CA LYS A 215 -49.28 -10.85 29.07
C LYS A 215 -48.46 -9.74 29.75
N ASN A 216 -49.12 -8.69 30.24
CA ASN A 216 -48.44 -7.61 30.98
C ASN A 216 -48.25 -7.96 32.47
N SER A 217 -47.55 -7.09 33.20
CA SER A 217 -47.30 -7.19 34.65
C SER A 217 -48.58 -7.19 35.51
N LYS A 218 -49.66 -6.55 35.04
CA LYS A 218 -51.00 -6.54 35.68
C LYS A 218 -51.77 -7.85 35.46
N GLY A 219 -51.30 -8.68 34.54
CA GLY A 219 -51.85 -9.99 34.23
C GLY A 219 -52.85 -10.00 33.07
N GLU A 220 -53.12 -8.85 32.47
CA GLU A 220 -53.96 -8.68 31.29
C GLU A 220 -53.29 -9.32 30.08
N ARG A 221 -54.09 -9.88 29.17
CA ARG A 221 -53.63 -10.56 27.95
C ARG A 221 -54.24 -9.92 26.73
N GLY A 222 -53.45 -9.81 25.67
CA GLY A 222 -53.92 -9.33 24.37
C GLY A 222 -52.82 -9.39 23.31
N LEU A 223 -53.18 -9.07 22.08
CA LEU A 223 -52.26 -9.02 20.96
C LEU A 223 -51.39 -7.76 21.03
N VAL A 224 -50.13 -7.90 20.66
CA VAL A 224 -49.16 -6.81 20.55
C VAL A 224 -48.35 -6.94 19.25
N PRO A 225 -48.04 -5.83 18.58
CA PRO A 225 -47.22 -5.86 17.38
C PRO A 225 -45.75 -6.15 17.73
N LYS A 226 -45.14 -7.15 17.08
CA LYS A 226 -43.73 -7.53 17.21
C LYS A 226 -42.77 -6.34 17.09
N THR A 227 -43.09 -5.38 16.22
CA THR A 227 -42.27 -4.19 15.95
C THR A 227 -42.06 -3.28 17.16
N TYR A 228 -42.88 -3.41 18.21
CA TYR A 228 -42.75 -2.66 19.46
C TYR A 228 -41.97 -3.42 20.54
N LEU A 229 -41.39 -4.59 20.25
CA LEU A 229 -40.78 -5.47 21.26
C LEU A 229 -39.29 -5.72 21.02
N MET A 230 -38.50 -5.68 22.09
CA MET A 230 -37.08 -6.05 22.13
C MET A 230 -36.86 -7.13 23.18
N VAL A 231 -36.03 -8.14 22.90
CA VAL A 231 -35.71 -9.20 23.87
C VAL A 231 -35.05 -8.57 25.09
N LYS A 232 -35.47 -8.94 26.30
CA LYS A 232 -34.75 -8.57 27.51
C LYS A 232 -33.66 -9.61 27.77
N ASP A 233 -32.46 -9.34 27.28
CA ASP A 233 -31.28 -10.12 27.66
C ASP A 233 -30.92 -9.80 29.12
N GLU A 234 -30.66 -10.85 29.91
CA GLU A 234 -30.27 -10.72 31.32
C GLU A 234 -28.75 -10.81 31.45
N GLU A 235 -28.07 -9.67 31.65
CA GLU A 235 -26.87 -9.53 32.48
C GLU A 235 -26.53 -8.04 32.73
N GLU A 236 -25.71 -7.78 33.77
CA GLU A 236 -25.55 -6.50 34.50
C GLU A 236 -24.58 -5.51 33.76
N GLY A 237 -24.55 -4.19 33.99
CA GLY A 237 -25.32 -3.30 34.87
C GLY A 237 -24.48 -2.10 35.36
N GLN A 238 -24.65 -0.89 34.78
CA GLN A 238 -24.20 0.40 35.36
C GLN A 238 -24.76 1.61 34.56
N GLU A 239 -25.39 2.57 35.25
CA GLU A 239 -25.85 3.84 34.67
C GLU A 239 -24.74 4.91 34.71
N PRO A 240 -24.76 5.85 33.75
CA PRO A 240 -24.62 7.27 34.08
C PRO A 240 -25.86 8.07 33.67
N SER A 241 -26.17 9.10 34.47
CA SER A 241 -27.32 9.99 34.35
C SER A 241 -27.32 10.88 33.09
N GLU A 242 -28.53 11.20 32.64
CA GLU A 242 -28.85 12.15 31.56
C GLU A 242 -28.35 13.58 31.87
N GLU A 243 -27.79 14.27 30.86
CA GLU A 243 -27.89 15.72 30.61
C GLU A 243 -27.00 16.13 29.40
N GLU A 244 -27.44 15.89 28.16
CA GLU A 244 -26.98 16.68 26.99
C GLU A 244 -28.15 16.92 26.03
N THR A 245 -28.15 18.09 25.40
CA THR A 245 -29.32 18.75 24.78
C THR A 245 -29.60 18.34 23.33
N GLU A 246 -30.82 18.64 22.88
CA GLU A 246 -31.25 18.59 21.48
C GLU A 246 -30.52 19.64 20.60
N GLU A 247 -30.80 19.61 19.29
CA GLU A 247 -30.22 20.44 18.19
C GLU A 247 -28.86 19.91 17.67
N ASP A 248 -28.62 19.65 16.37
CA ASP A 248 -29.33 20.03 15.14
C ASP A 248 -29.66 18.83 14.20
N ILE A 249 -30.84 18.88 13.57
CA ILE A 249 -31.18 18.12 12.36
C ILE A 249 -31.50 19.15 11.26
N GLU A 250 -30.61 19.30 10.27
CA GLU A 250 -30.95 20.09 9.07
C GLU A 250 -31.92 19.30 8.17
N VAL A 251 -33.08 19.92 7.92
CA VAL A 251 -34.14 19.40 7.06
C VAL A 251 -33.84 19.71 5.60
N ALA A 252 -33.98 18.72 4.72
CA ALA A 252 -34.04 18.91 3.28
C ALA A 252 -35.33 18.29 2.70
N ASP A 253 -36.10 19.16 2.06
CA ASP A 253 -37.42 19.07 1.42
C ASP A 253 -38.06 17.68 1.15
N GLU A 254 -39.38 17.60 1.43
CA GLU A 254 -40.19 16.39 1.22
C GLU A 254 -40.68 16.26 -0.23
N THR A 255 -40.35 15.15 -0.90
CA THR A 255 -41.24 14.59 -1.93
C THR A 255 -41.45 13.10 -1.67
N GLY A 256 -42.71 12.68 -1.69
CA GLY A 256 -43.18 11.48 -0.98
C GLY A 256 -42.52 10.15 -1.37
N GLY A 257 -41.98 9.46 -0.36
CA GLY A 257 -41.50 8.08 -0.43
C GLY A 257 -40.92 7.67 0.92
N GLY A 258 -41.62 6.83 1.68
CA GLY A 258 -41.26 6.51 3.06
C GLY A 258 -39.90 5.81 3.19
N ALA A 259 -38.94 6.47 3.85
CA ALA A 259 -37.61 5.91 4.12
C ALA A 259 -37.58 5.16 5.46
N ASN A 260 -37.13 3.90 5.43
CA ASN A 260 -36.86 3.12 6.65
C ASN A 260 -35.66 3.72 7.41
N ILE A 261 -35.90 4.21 8.63
CA ILE A 261 -34.83 4.62 9.54
C ILE A 261 -34.23 3.37 10.20
N LEU A 262 -33.27 2.72 9.53
CA LEU A 262 -32.35 1.83 10.23
C LEU A 262 -31.46 2.66 11.16
N LYS A 263 -31.53 2.38 12.47
CA LYS A 263 -30.55 2.90 13.44
C LYS A 263 -29.18 2.29 13.11
N ARG A 264 -28.26 3.14 12.62
CA ARG A 264 -26.88 2.77 12.30
C ARG A 264 -26.14 2.33 13.57
N THR A 265 -25.75 1.07 13.62
CA THR A 265 -24.81 0.51 14.60
C THR A 265 -23.50 0.16 13.88
N ASP A 266 -22.98 1.13 13.14
CA ASP A 266 -21.80 0.98 12.28
C ASP A 266 -20.57 1.42 13.07
N SER A 267 -19.50 0.63 13.10
CA SER A 267 -18.19 1.03 13.68
C SER A 267 -17.65 2.33 13.06
N HIS A 268 -18.00 2.59 11.79
CA HIS A 268 -17.78 3.87 11.13
C HIS A 268 -18.26 5.08 11.95
N TRP A 269 -19.41 4.97 12.65
CA TRP A 269 -19.93 6.07 13.46
C TRP A 269 -19.26 6.16 14.84
N SER A 270 -18.72 5.07 15.40
CA SER A 270 -17.88 5.16 16.60
C SER A 270 -16.54 5.81 16.31
N ALA A 271 -15.90 5.51 15.17
CA ALA A 271 -14.68 6.17 14.73
C ALA A 271 -14.90 7.68 14.52
N VAL A 272 -15.95 8.05 13.78
CA VAL A 272 -16.32 9.45 13.53
C VAL A 272 -16.69 10.17 14.83
N LYS A 273 -17.46 9.53 15.72
CA LYS A 273 -17.71 10.07 17.06
C LYS A 273 -16.40 10.27 17.83
N LYS A 274 -15.49 9.29 17.85
CA LYS A 274 -14.19 9.39 18.54
C LYS A 274 -13.35 10.54 17.98
N ALA A 275 -13.29 10.71 16.66
CA ALA A 275 -12.63 11.84 16.00
C ALA A 275 -13.17 13.21 16.47
N ILE A 276 -14.48 13.28 16.74
CA ILE A 276 -15.20 14.49 17.17
C ILE A 276 -15.15 14.68 18.70
N THR A 277 -15.18 13.61 19.51
CA THR A 277 -15.16 13.68 20.98
C THR A 277 -13.76 13.75 21.59
N GLU A 278 -12.71 13.30 20.88
CA GLU A 278 -11.31 13.55 21.28
C GLU A 278 -10.88 15.02 21.13
N ASN A 279 -11.80 15.93 20.72
CA ASN A 279 -11.58 17.37 20.60
C ASN A 279 -10.97 18.03 21.84
N ASN A 280 -11.21 17.54 23.07
CA ASN A 280 -10.71 18.19 24.30
C ASN A 280 -9.19 18.42 24.33
N THR A 281 -8.38 17.57 23.68
CA THR A 281 -6.92 17.78 23.59
C THR A 281 -6.52 18.64 22.37
N LEU A 282 -7.25 18.53 21.26
CA LEU A 282 -7.02 19.28 20.03
C LEU A 282 -7.47 20.75 20.13
N ASP A 283 -8.59 21.02 20.80
CA ASP A 283 -9.09 22.38 21.04
C ASP A 283 -8.14 23.16 21.94
N ALA A 284 -7.50 22.50 22.91
CA ALA A 284 -6.41 23.10 23.67
C ALA A 284 -5.22 23.46 22.76
N LEU A 285 -4.81 22.55 21.84
CA LEU A 285 -3.73 22.82 20.89
C LEU A 285 -4.10 23.95 19.90
N THR A 286 -5.32 23.96 19.38
CA THR A 286 -5.83 24.98 18.45
C THR A 286 -5.94 26.34 19.14
N THR A 287 -6.45 26.37 20.37
CA THR A 287 -6.53 27.59 21.21
C THR A 287 -5.14 28.13 21.57
N MET A 288 -4.15 27.26 21.78
CA MET A 288 -2.74 27.64 21.96
C MET A 288 -2.02 28.02 20.64
N GLY A 289 -2.69 27.97 19.49
CA GLY A 289 -2.09 28.26 18.18
C GLY A 289 -1.07 27.22 17.71
N ALA A 290 -1.08 26.03 18.31
CA ALA A 290 -0.18 24.93 17.99
C ALA A 290 -0.56 24.19 16.70
N VAL A 291 -1.81 24.31 16.24
CA VAL A 291 -2.33 23.61 15.06
C VAL A 291 -3.32 24.54 14.32
N PRO A 292 -3.37 24.54 12.97
CA PRO A 292 -4.40 25.24 12.21
C PRO A 292 -5.81 24.71 12.51
N ALA A 293 -6.80 25.61 12.55
CA ALA A 293 -8.18 25.30 12.99
C ALA A 293 -8.92 24.25 12.14
N GLY A 294 -8.48 24.02 10.89
CA GLY A 294 -9.06 23.00 10.01
C GLY A 294 -8.46 21.61 10.17
N PHE A 295 -7.50 21.40 11.08
CA PHE A 295 -6.95 20.06 11.33
C PHE A 295 -7.86 19.29 12.31
N ARG A 296 -7.78 17.96 12.27
CA ARG A 296 -8.48 17.01 13.15
C ARG A 296 -7.57 15.80 13.43
N PRO A 297 -7.88 14.93 14.41
CA PRO A 297 -7.37 13.57 14.42
C PRO A 297 -7.59 12.89 13.04
N SER A 298 -6.64 12.10 12.55
CA SER A 298 -6.81 11.43 11.25
C SER A 298 -7.90 10.36 11.33
N THR A 299 -8.93 10.52 10.50
CA THR A 299 -10.08 9.60 10.43
C THR A 299 -9.64 8.23 9.92
N LEU A 300 -8.75 8.21 8.91
CA LEU A 300 -8.24 6.96 8.35
C LEU A 300 -7.20 6.28 9.25
N ALA A 301 -6.50 7.02 10.12
CA ALA A 301 -5.64 6.44 11.14
C ALA A 301 -6.46 5.74 12.24
N GLN A 302 -7.46 6.41 12.80
CA GLN A 302 -8.33 5.82 13.84
C GLN A 302 -9.02 4.53 13.34
N LEU A 303 -9.50 4.49 12.10
CA LEU A 303 -10.10 3.29 11.51
C LEU A 303 -9.10 2.13 11.33
N LEU A 304 -7.80 2.41 11.11
CA LEU A 304 -6.74 1.38 11.07
C LEU A 304 -6.34 0.87 12.47
N GLU A 305 -6.61 1.65 13.51
CA GLU A 305 -6.42 1.28 14.92
C GLU A 305 -7.59 0.44 15.46
N GLU A 306 -8.82 0.68 15.01
CA GLU A 306 -10.02 -0.07 15.45
C GLU A 306 -10.00 -1.56 15.07
N GLY A 307 -9.34 -1.96 13.99
CA GLY A 307 -9.30 -3.37 13.60
C GLY A 307 -8.59 -3.69 12.29
N VAL A 308 -8.76 -4.93 11.84
CA VAL A 308 -8.13 -5.43 10.61
C VAL A 308 -8.95 -5.18 9.34
N GLN A 309 -10.23 -4.83 9.47
CA GLN A 309 -11.18 -4.71 8.35
C GLN A 309 -10.80 -3.69 7.26
N PHE A 310 -9.90 -2.74 7.55
CA PHE A 310 -9.40 -1.75 6.58
C PHE A 310 -7.94 -1.98 6.18
N ARG A 311 -7.35 -3.13 6.54
CA ARG A 311 -5.96 -3.48 6.22
C ARG A 311 -5.87 -4.27 4.92
N ALA A 312 -4.73 -4.18 4.23
CA ALA A 312 -4.52 -4.90 2.97
C ALA A 312 -4.52 -6.42 3.18
N SER A 313 -3.98 -6.88 4.31
CA SER A 313 -4.03 -8.28 4.77
C SER A 313 -5.44 -8.87 4.73
N TYR A 314 -6.44 -8.19 5.31
CA TYR A 314 -7.83 -8.63 5.31
C TYR A 314 -8.36 -8.82 3.88
N PHE A 315 -8.23 -7.81 3.01
CA PHE A 315 -8.74 -7.88 1.62
C PHE A 315 -8.05 -8.92 0.72
N LEU A 316 -6.86 -9.41 1.09
CA LEU A 316 -6.19 -10.50 0.39
C LEU A 316 -6.77 -11.88 0.70
N GLN A 317 -7.42 -12.04 1.86
CA GLN A 317 -8.06 -13.28 2.25
C GLN A 317 -9.29 -13.57 1.39
N PRO A 318 -9.55 -14.86 1.09
CA PRO A 318 -10.64 -15.25 0.22
C PRO A 318 -11.98 -14.95 0.91
N GLU A 319 -12.97 -14.59 0.11
CA GLU A 319 -14.31 -14.26 0.59
C GLU A 319 -15.22 -15.47 0.45
N LEU A 320 -15.94 -15.83 1.52
CA LEU A 320 -16.91 -16.92 1.48
C LEU A 320 -18.23 -16.47 0.84
N THR A 321 -18.89 -17.38 0.12
CA THR A 321 -20.28 -17.19 -0.32
C THR A 321 -21.24 -17.16 0.87
N PRO A 322 -22.49 -16.66 0.72
CA PRO A 322 -23.45 -16.59 1.83
C PRO A 322 -23.73 -17.93 2.52
N SER A 323 -23.60 -19.06 1.82
CA SER A 323 -23.73 -20.42 2.39
C SER A 323 -22.48 -20.89 3.13
N ASN A 324 -21.34 -20.19 3.00
CA ASN A 324 -20.00 -20.58 3.45
C ASN A 324 -19.48 -21.91 2.85
N LEU A 325 -20.11 -22.44 1.79
CA LEU A 325 -19.71 -23.70 1.15
C LEU A 325 -18.70 -23.52 0.01
N SER A 326 -18.44 -22.28 -0.41
CA SER A 326 -17.54 -21.96 -1.53
C SER A 326 -16.96 -20.56 -1.39
N PHE A 327 -15.94 -20.23 -2.18
CA PHE A 327 -15.38 -18.89 -2.23
C PHE A 327 -16.05 -18.06 -3.34
N ARG A 328 -16.41 -16.82 -3.02
CA ARG A 328 -17.01 -15.83 -3.93
C ARG A 328 -15.96 -15.24 -4.89
N ASP A 329 -14.75 -14.98 -4.38
CA ASP A 329 -13.71 -14.23 -5.10
C ASP A 329 -12.50 -15.09 -5.56
N LEU A 330 -12.55 -16.40 -5.32
CA LEU A 330 -11.50 -17.36 -5.66
C LEU A 330 -12.13 -18.58 -6.36
N VAL A 331 -11.96 -18.68 -7.68
CA VAL A 331 -12.53 -19.75 -8.52
C VAL A 331 -11.43 -20.34 -9.39
N TRP A 332 -11.44 -21.65 -9.63
CA TRP A 332 -10.43 -22.33 -10.46
C TRP A 332 -10.82 -22.35 -11.94
N ASN A 333 -9.87 -22.12 -12.82
CA ASN A 333 -9.99 -22.28 -14.27
C ASN A 333 -9.16 -23.50 -14.71
N PRO A 334 -9.80 -24.62 -15.10
CA PRO A 334 -9.09 -25.86 -15.45
C PRO A 334 -8.29 -25.74 -16.74
N GLU A 335 -8.81 -25.01 -17.75
CA GLU A 335 -8.16 -24.83 -19.06
C GLU A 335 -6.80 -24.12 -18.96
N LYS A 336 -6.73 -23.10 -18.09
CA LYS A 336 -5.54 -22.25 -17.90
C LYS A 336 -4.67 -22.69 -16.73
N GLY A 337 -5.06 -23.77 -16.03
CA GLY A 337 -4.35 -24.31 -14.86
C GLY A 337 -4.11 -23.27 -13.77
N THR A 338 -5.11 -22.45 -13.44
CA THR A 338 -4.95 -21.29 -12.54
C THR A 338 -6.29 -20.78 -12.04
N ILE A 339 -6.28 -19.87 -11.05
CA ILE A 339 -7.46 -19.08 -10.70
C ILE A 339 -8.03 -18.27 -11.87
N GLN A 340 -9.35 -18.14 -11.90
CA GLN A 340 -10.14 -17.40 -12.88
C GLN A 340 -9.79 -15.91 -12.87
N SER A 341 -9.58 -15.31 -14.05
CA SER A 341 -9.45 -13.84 -14.20
C SER A 341 -10.81 -13.17 -13.94
N ARG A 342 -10.83 -12.17 -13.05
CA ARG A 342 -12.01 -11.38 -12.68
C ARG A 342 -11.79 -9.91 -13.03
N PRO A 343 -12.22 -9.47 -14.24
CA PRO A 343 -12.29 -8.05 -14.58
C PRO A 343 -13.20 -7.30 -13.60
N THR A 344 -12.88 -6.04 -13.33
CA THR A 344 -13.61 -5.18 -12.38
C THR A 344 -14.08 -3.91 -13.07
N ARG A 345 -15.24 -3.38 -12.67
CA ARG A 345 -15.79 -2.10 -13.16
C ARG A 345 -14.77 -0.96 -13.06
N LEU A 346 -13.97 -0.94 -12.00
CA LEU A 346 -12.86 -0.01 -11.80
C LEU A 346 -11.54 -0.77 -11.72
N SER A 347 -10.58 -0.39 -12.56
CA SER A 347 -9.20 -0.89 -12.55
C SER A 347 -8.28 0.15 -13.19
N LEU A 348 -7.52 0.90 -12.37
CA LEU A 348 -6.66 2.01 -12.83
C LEU A 348 -5.41 2.20 -11.96
N ILE A 349 -4.51 3.08 -12.38
CA ILE A 349 -3.37 3.55 -11.58
C ILE A 349 -3.59 5.00 -11.15
N VAL A 350 -3.35 5.29 -9.88
CA VAL A 350 -3.24 6.64 -9.32
C VAL A 350 -1.78 6.92 -9.02
N THR A 351 -1.24 8.01 -9.57
CA THR A 351 0.07 8.53 -9.19
C THR A 351 -0.10 9.75 -8.30
N LEU A 352 0.33 9.69 -7.04
CA LEU A 352 0.54 10.88 -6.21
C LEU A 352 1.75 11.65 -6.73
N TRP A 353 1.61 12.97 -7.00
CA TRP A 353 2.70 13.79 -7.54
C TRP A 353 3.34 14.67 -6.48
N ASN A 354 2.56 15.56 -5.88
CA ASN A 354 2.99 16.42 -4.78
C ASN A 354 1.77 17.04 -4.07
N CYS A 355 2.00 17.48 -2.84
CA CYS A 355 1.11 18.39 -2.14
C CYS A 355 1.77 19.78 -2.05
N LYS A 356 0.99 20.86 -2.07
CA LYS A 356 1.47 22.25 -2.02
C LYS A 356 0.71 23.05 -0.98
N GLU A 357 1.39 24.07 -0.44
CA GLU A 357 0.87 24.99 0.58
C GLU A 357 0.26 24.30 1.82
N ILE A 358 0.68 23.06 2.12
CA ILE A 358 0.19 22.33 3.28
C ILE A 358 0.59 23.09 4.55
N PRO A 359 -0.37 23.47 5.41
CA PRO A 359 -0.06 24.19 6.64
C PRO A 359 0.84 23.36 7.55
N PHE A 360 1.68 24.04 8.33
CA PHE A 360 2.63 23.40 9.24
C PHE A 360 2.17 23.62 10.69
N PRO A 361 2.20 22.60 11.56
CA PRO A 361 1.90 22.78 12.98
C PRO A 361 2.92 23.70 13.66
N GLY A 362 2.54 24.30 14.79
CA GLY A 362 3.38 25.16 15.61
C GLY A 362 4.51 24.40 16.32
N MET A 363 5.48 25.14 16.86
CA MET A 363 6.73 24.58 17.41
C MET A 363 6.58 23.71 18.67
N SER A 364 5.39 23.59 19.25
CA SER A 364 5.08 22.65 20.33
C SER A 364 4.95 21.19 19.86
N ILE A 365 4.92 20.96 18.54
CA ILE A 365 4.73 19.65 17.92
C ILE A 365 5.94 19.34 17.03
N GLN A 366 6.57 18.18 17.21
CA GLN A 366 7.59 17.65 16.32
C GLN A 366 6.94 16.68 15.33
N VAL A 367 7.01 17.02 14.03
CA VAL A 367 6.52 16.16 12.94
C VAL A 367 7.53 15.06 12.65
N LEU A 368 7.12 13.81 12.82
CA LEU A 368 7.91 12.60 12.58
C LEU A 368 7.73 12.04 11.16
N SER A 369 6.51 12.11 10.62
CA SER A 369 6.18 11.67 9.26
C SER A 369 5.16 12.59 8.60
N ARG A 370 5.20 12.64 7.28
CA ARG A 370 4.20 13.25 6.39
C ARG A 370 3.79 12.18 5.40
N HIS A 371 2.50 12.01 5.15
CA HIS A 371 2.01 10.93 4.29
C HIS A 371 0.61 11.22 3.76
N VAL A 372 0.16 10.42 2.81
CA VAL A 372 -1.22 10.39 2.33
C VAL A 372 -1.78 9.01 2.63
N ARG A 373 -2.95 8.95 3.27
CA ARG A 373 -3.79 7.75 3.26
C ARG A 373 -4.83 7.89 2.17
N LEU A 374 -5.09 6.80 1.45
CA LEU A 374 -6.15 6.74 0.45
C LEU A 374 -6.96 5.46 0.54
N CYS A 375 -8.26 5.57 0.28
CA CYS A 375 -9.21 4.46 0.21
C CYS A 375 -10.30 4.76 -0.81
N LEU A 376 -11.03 3.71 -1.21
CA LEU A 376 -12.28 3.88 -1.95
C LEU A 376 -13.39 4.27 -0.99
N PHE A 377 -14.19 5.26 -1.40
CA PHE A 377 -15.22 5.89 -0.58
C PHE A 377 -16.43 6.20 -1.47
N ASP A 378 -17.65 5.94 -0.98
CA ASP A 378 -18.90 6.22 -1.72
C ASP A 378 -19.56 7.57 -1.34
N GLY A 379 -18.88 8.38 -0.52
CA GLY A 379 -19.43 9.60 0.07
C GLY A 379 -19.92 9.42 1.51
N ASN A 380 -20.07 8.18 1.99
CA ASN A 380 -20.63 7.86 3.32
C ASN A 380 -19.93 6.67 4.01
N ARG A 381 -19.35 5.72 3.26
CA ARG A 381 -18.67 4.52 3.75
C ARG A 381 -17.35 4.29 3.01
N ILE A 382 -16.38 3.72 3.73
CA ILE A 382 -15.13 3.22 3.15
C ILE A 382 -15.36 1.81 2.61
N LEU A 383 -14.96 1.58 1.37
CA LEU A 383 -15.23 0.34 0.64
C LEU A 383 -14.01 -0.56 0.48
N SER A 384 -12.80 -0.09 0.77
CA SER A 384 -11.54 -0.82 0.54
C SER A 384 -10.61 -0.79 1.75
N ASN A 385 -9.49 -1.50 1.64
CA ASN A 385 -8.35 -1.23 2.50
C ASN A 385 -7.88 0.21 2.35
N ILE A 386 -7.29 0.73 3.42
CA ILE A 386 -6.65 2.04 3.46
C ILE A 386 -5.17 1.84 3.13
N HIS A 387 -4.71 2.44 2.04
CA HIS A 387 -3.31 2.40 1.62
C HIS A 387 -2.58 3.68 2.05
N THR A 388 -1.33 3.56 2.50
CA THR A 388 -0.53 4.69 3.02
C THR A 388 0.72 4.89 2.17
N VAL A 389 0.92 6.11 1.67
CA VAL A 389 2.14 6.52 0.95
C VAL A 389 2.85 7.62 1.72
N ARG A 390 4.12 7.40 2.08
CA ARG A 390 4.93 8.37 2.80
C ARG A 390 5.49 9.43 1.85
N ALA A 391 5.41 10.69 2.27
CA ALA A 391 5.93 11.81 1.51
C ALA A 391 7.39 12.14 1.90
N THR A 392 8.15 12.58 0.91
CA THR A 392 9.43 13.28 1.11
C THR A 392 9.18 14.79 1.15
N TRP A 393 10.10 15.55 1.75
CA TRP A 393 10.01 17.02 1.84
C TRP A 393 11.41 17.63 1.90
N GLN A 394 11.52 18.94 1.66
CA GLN A 394 12.79 19.66 1.76
C GLN A 394 12.70 20.79 2.80
N PRO A 395 13.71 20.98 3.68
CA PRO A 395 13.72 22.08 4.65
C PRO A 395 13.58 23.49 4.05
N LYS A 396 13.99 23.66 2.78
CA LYS A 396 13.84 24.93 2.03
C LYS A 396 12.40 25.21 1.59
N ASN A 397 11.52 24.20 1.59
CA ASN A 397 10.12 24.31 1.20
C ASN A 397 9.25 23.30 2.00
N PRO A 398 9.04 23.53 3.32
CA PRO A 398 8.43 22.55 4.21
C PRO A 398 6.93 22.32 3.97
N LYS A 399 6.28 23.22 3.22
CA LYS A 399 4.88 23.15 2.80
C LYS A 399 4.64 22.32 1.53
N THR A 400 5.71 21.94 0.82
CA THR A 400 5.61 21.10 -0.37
C THR A 400 6.08 19.70 -0.06
N TRP A 401 5.21 18.74 -0.30
CA TRP A 401 5.44 17.32 -0.07
C TRP A 401 5.57 16.63 -1.43
N THR A 402 6.52 15.74 -1.60
CA THR A 402 6.83 15.07 -2.87
C THR A 402 6.80 13.56 -2.72
N PHE A 403 6.22 12.88 -3.70
CA PHE A 403 6.16 11.42 -3.77
C PHE A 403 7.05 10.93 -4.92
N SER A 404 7.61 9.73 -4.81
CA SER A 404 8.45 9.17 -5.86
C SER A 404 7.56 8.37 -6.82
N PRO A 405 7.27 8.85 -8.04
CA PRO A 405 6.27 8.21 -8.91
C PRO A 405 6.74 6.88 -9.53
N ARG A 406 7.99 6.45 -9.26
CA ARG A 406 8.53 5.14 -9.64
C ARG A 406 9.61 4.73 -8.64
N VAL A 407 9.32 3.70 -7.85
CA VAL A 407 10.32 3.06 -6.99
C VAL A 407 11.10 2.02 -7.82
N THR A 408 12.27 2.40 -8.32
CA THR A 408 13.19 1.48 -9.03
C THR A 408 14.39 1.16 -8.14
N GLY A 409 14.65 -0.14 -7.92
CA GLY A 409 15.79 -0.62 -7.13
C GLY A 409 15.56 -0.55 -5.62
N ILE A 410 16.49 0.11 -4.92
CA ILE A 410 16.68 0.06 -3.45
C ILE A 410 15.75 1.04 -2.69
N LEU A 411 15.10 1.97 -3.39
CA LEU A 411 14.17 2.91 -2.74
C LEU A 411 13.00 2.14 -2.09
N PRO A 412 12.54 2.50 -0.87
CA PRO A 412 11.41 1.83 -0.24
C PRO A 412 10.10 2.07 -0.98
N CYS A 413 9.29 1.02 -1.18
CA CYS A 413 7.98 1.11 -1.83
C CYS A 413 6.95 1.90 -1.03
N LEU A 414 7.20 2.15 0.26
CA LEU A 414 6.41 3.08 1.05
C LEU A 414 6.46 4.54 0.52
N LEU A 415 7.49 4.89 -0.27
CA LEU A 415 7.61 6.19 -0.94
C LEU A 415 7.02 6.19 -2.37
N ASP A 416 6.46 5.06 -2.81
CA ASP A 416 5.93 4.87 -4.17
C ASP A 416 4.61 5.62 -4.35
N GLY A 417 4.64 6.65 -5.20
CA GLY A 417 3.44 7.39 -5.55
C GLY A 417 2.49 6.61 -6.46
N ASP A 418 2.94 5.51 -7.08
CA ASP A 418 2.15 4.69 -8.02
C ASP A 418 1.33 3.60 -7.30
N CYS A 419 0.04 3.85 -7.10
CA CYS A 419 -0.91 2.91 -6.51
C CYS A 419 -1.85 2.33 -7.58
N PHE A 420 -2.06 1.01 -7.59
CA PHE A 420 -3.22 0.43 -8.30
C PHE A 420 -4.48 0.58 -7.45
N ILE A 421 -5.62 0.74 -8.11
CA ILE A 421 -6.95 0.71 -7.48
C ILE A 421 -7.85 -0.23 -8.27
N ARG A 422 -8.46 -1.18 -7.56
CA ARG A 422 -9.51 -2.08 -8.07
C ARG A 422 -10.79 -1.90 -7.27
N SER A 423 -11.93 -1.86 -7.96
CA SER A 423 -13.25 -2.01 -7.33
C SER A 423 -14.26 -2.61 -8.30
N ASN A 424 -15.18 -3.40 -7.77
CA ASN A 424 -16.38 -3.82 -8.48
C ASN A 424 -17.67 -3.28 -7.83
N SER A 425 -17.56 -2.30 -6.92
CA SER A 425 -18.74 -1.67 -6.32
C SER A 425 -19.68 -1.10 -7.39
N PRO A 426 -21.01 -1.26 -7.25
CA PRO A 426 -21.98 -0.68 -8.18
C PRO A 426 -22.23 0.81 -7.92
N SER A 427 -21.74 1.40 -6.81
CA SER A 427 -22.06 2.78 -6.44
C SER A 427 -21.71 3.78 -7.55
N PRO A 428 -22.61 4.70 -7.94
CA PRO A 428 -22.32 5.77 -8.88
C PRO A 428 -21.43 6.86 -8.25
N ASP A 429 -21.45 6.97 -6.92
CA ASP A 429 -20.71 7.97 -6.14
C ASP A 429 -19.32 7.49 -5.69
N ILE A 430 -18.90 6.28 -6.11
CA ILE A 430 -17.57 5.78 -5.80
C ILE A 430 -16.47 6.74 -6.27
N GLY A 431 -15.58 7.07 -5.35
CA GLY A 431 -14.40 7.88 -5.57
C GLY A 431 -13.23 7.43 -4.69
N ILE A 432 -12.15 8.20 -4.77
CA ILE A 432 -10.98 8.03 -3.93
C ILE A 432 -11.01 9.15 -2.89
N LEU A 433 -11.05 8.76 -1.63
CA LEU A 433 -10.79 9.66 -0.51
C LEU A 433 -9.29 9.69 -0.25
N PHE A 434 -8.71 10.88 -0.18
CA PHE A 434 -7.32 11.14 0.22
C PHE A 434 -7.32 11.94 1.52
N GLU A 435 -6.59 11.49 2.53
CA GLU A 435 -6.34 12.22 3.78
C GLU A 435 -4.83 12.49 3.90
N LEU A 436 -4.42 13.75 4.06
CA LEU A 436 -3.02 14.11 4.25
C LEU A 436 -2.70 14.06 5.74
N GLY A 437 -1.91 13.08 6.17
CA GLY A 437 -1.57 12.87 7.57
C GLY A 437 -0.20 13.41 7.97
N ILE A 438 -0.09 13.87 9.21
CA ILE A 438 1.19 14.05 9.92
C ILE A 438 1.22 13.21 11.20
N THR A 439 2.19 12.30 11.28
CA THR A 439 2.50 11.62 12.55
C THR A 439 3.43 12.50 13.35
N TYR A 440 3.13 12.70 14.63
CA TYR A 440 3.82 13.67 15.46
C TYR A 440 4.12 13.14 16.87
N ILE A 441 5.01 13.84 17.55
CA ILE A 441 5.20 13.76 19.00
C ILE A 441 5.09 15.16 19.60
N ARG A 442 4.41 15.28 20.74
CA ARG A 442 4.18 16.55 21.44
C ARG A 442 5.34 16.84 22.39
N ASN A 443 6.04 17.96 22.17
CA ASN A 443 7.27 18.30 22.89
C ASN A 443 7.08 18.45 24.41
N SER A 444 5.86 18.76 24.87
CA SER A 444 5.56 18.98 26.30
C SER A 444 5.15 17.71 27.06
N THR A 445 4.68 16.66 26.37
CA THR A 445 4.14 15.43 27.01
C THR A 445 4.83 14.13 26.57
N GLY A 446 5.55 14.13 25.44
CA GLY A 446 6.05 12.91 24.80
C GLY A 446 4.96 12.06 24.12
N GLU A 447 3.72 12.53 24.13
CA GLU A 447 2.56 11.88 23.52
C GLU A 447 2.72 11.84 21.99
N ARG A 448 2.46 10.67 21.40
CA ARG A 448 2.45 10.47 19.95
C ARG A 448 1.01 10.40 19.46
N GLY A 449 0.77 10.92 18.27
CA GLY A 449 -0.53 10.86 17.63
C GLY A 449 -0.46 11.20 16.15
N GLU A 450 -1.63 11.34 15.52
CA GLU A 450 -1.71 11.71 14.12
C GLU A 450 -2.82 12.71 13.82
N LEU A 451 -2.51 13.70 12.97
CA LEU A 451 -3.44 14.72 12.54
C LEU A 451 -3.65 14.68 11.03
N SER A 452 -4.90 14.84 10.61
CA SER A 452 -5.27 15.25 9.26
C SER A 452 -4.92 16.72 9.05
N CYS A 453 -4.08 16.99 8.05
CA CYS A 453 -3.81 18.31 7.50
C CYS A 453 -4.85 18.75 6.45
N GLY A 454 -5.95 18.00 6.32
CA GLY A 454 -6.99 18.18 5.33
C GLY A 454 -7.11 16.98 4.38
N TRP A 455 -8.27 16.89 3.76
CA TRP A 455 -8.69 15.77 2.91
C TRP A 455 -9.22 16.24 1.56
N ALA A 456 -9.23 15.34 0.58
CA ALA A 456 -9.82 15.58 -0.72
C ALA A 456 -10.54 14.32 -1.23
N PHE A 457 -11.59 14.52 -2.00
CA PHE A 457 -12.35 13.44 -2.62
C PHE A 457 -12.36 13.59 -4.14
N LEU A 458 -12.00 12.51 -4.85
CA LEU A 458 -12.05 12.43 -6.31
C LEU A 458 -13.04 11.36 -6.73
N LYS A 459 -14.27 11.78 -7.06
CA LYS A 459 -15.29 10.91 -7.67
C LYS A 459 -14.73 10.33 -8.98
N LEU A 460 -14.93 9.03 -9.19
CA LEU A 460 -14.33 8.30 -10.33
C LEU A 460 -15.26 8.13 -11.54
N PHE A 461 -16.53 8.51 -11.36
CA PHE A 461 -17.52 8.58 -12.42
C PHE A 461 -18.14 9.98 -12.44
N ASP A 462 -18.47 10.49 -13.63
CA ASP A 462 -19.22 11.74 -13.74
C ASP A 462 -20.73 11.55 -13.49
N SER A 463 -21.51 12.63 -13.61
CA SER A 463 -22.97 12.59 -13.44
C SER A 463 -23.71 11.80 -14.54
N SER A 464 -23.05 11.44 -15.64
CA SER A 464 -23.58 10.55 -16.68
C SER A 464 -23.20 9.08 -16.46
N GLY A 465 -22.42 8.78 -15.43
CA GLY A 465 -21.95 7.42 -15.12
C GLY A 465 -20.71 6.99 -15.93
N LEU A 466 -20.08 7.90 -16.69
CA LEU A 466 -18.87 7.61 -17.44
C LEU A 466 -17.61 7.73 -16.55
N PRO A 467 -16.59 6.87 -16.72
CA PRO A 467 -15.33 6.98 -15.98
C PRO A 467 -14.62 8.31 -16.23
N VAL A 468 -14.07 8.93 -15.19
CA VAL A 468 -13.33 10.18 -15.31
C VAL A 468 -12.04 10.01 -16.15
N SER A 469 -11.70 11.03 -16.94
CA SER A 469 -10.58 10.99 -17.89
C SER A 469 -9.21 10.76 -17.23
N SER A 470 -8.33 10.01 -17.90
CA SER A 470 -6.94 9.79 -17.44
C SER A 470 -6.07 11.04 -17.61
N LYS A 471 -6.12 11.94 -16.63
CA LYS A 471 -5.36 13.20 -16.58
C LYS A 471 -4.80 13.50 -15.19
N THR A 472 -4.08 14.60 -15.07
CA THR A 472 -3.70 15.18 -13.77
C THR A 472 -4.85 16.01 -13.21
N TYR A 473 -5.16 15.82 -11.94
CA TYR A 473 -6.16 16.53 -11.16
C TYR A 473 -5.44 17.36 -10.08
N GLU A 474 -5.86 18.61 -9.95
CA GLU A 474 -5.46 19.51 -8.86
C GLU A 474 -6.63 19.57 -7.88
N LEU A 475 -6.51 18.87 -6.75
CA LEU A 475 -7.54 18.77 -5.74
C LEU A 475 -7.28 19.80 -4.65
N LEU A 476 -8.26 20.67 -4.39
CA LEU A 476 -8.26 21.52 -3.20
C LEU A 476 -8.50 20.64 -1.97
N LEU A 477 -7.84 20.96 -0.86
CA LEU A 477 -8.07 20.27 0.39
C LEU A 477 -9.16 20.96 1.22
N ASN A 478 -10.06 20.15 1.76
CA ASN A 478 -11.02 20.54 2.79
C ASN A 478 -10.38 20.33 4.18
N GLY A 479 -10.73 21.17 5.14
CA GLY A 479 -10.44 20.93 6.55
C GLY A 479 -11.46 19.97 7.16
N GLY A 480 -11.30 19.70 8.46
CA GLY A 480 -12.20 18.80 9.18
C GLY A 480 -11.96 17.32 8.83
N THR A 481 -12.95 16.50 9.15
CA THR A 481 -13.06 15.10 8.73
C THR A 481 -13.78 15.00 7.37
N PRO A 482 -13.69 13.86 6.66
CA PRO A 482 -14.43 13.58 5.43
C PRO A 482 -15.96 13.70 5.52
N TYR A 483 -16.50 13.78 6.75
CA TYR A 483 -17.93 13.86 7.04
C TYR A 483 -18.37 15.28 7.45
N GLU A 484 -17.43 16.17 7.76
CA GLU A 484 -17.71 17.60 8.01
C GLU A 484 -17.77 18.37 6.68
N LYS A 485 -18.77 19.26 6.52
CA LYS A 485 -18.90 20.12 5.34
C LYS A 485 -18.48 21.56 5.67
N GLY A 486 -17.89 22.25 4.68
CA GLY A 486 -17.59 23.68 4.78
C GLY A 486 -16.40 24.08 5.68
N VAL A 487 -15.69 23.11 6.28
CA VAL A 487 -14.53 23.39 7.13
C VAL A 487 -13.31 23.74 6.25
N GLU A 488 -12.72 24.92 6.47
CA GLU A 488 -11.49 25.36 5.80
C GLU A 488 -10.23 24.84 6.51
N VAL A 489 -9.21 24.40 5.76
CA VAL A 489 -7.93 23.94 6.32
C VAL A 489 -7.20 25.04 7.11
N ASP A 490 -7.17 26.26 6.57
CA ASP A 490 -6.57 27.45 7.21
C ASP A 490 -7.39 28.73 6.90
N PRO A 491 -8.32 29.12 7.81
CA PRO A 491 -9.12 30.34 7.68
C PRO A 491 -8.32 31.66 7.70
N SER A 492 -6.99 31.63 7.87
CA SER A 492 -6.15 32.83 7.74
C SER A 492 -5.86 33.20 6.27
N ILE A 493 -6.05 32.26 5.34
CA ILE A 493 -5.80 32.46 3.90
C ILE A 493 -6.89 33.36 3.29
N LEU A 494 -8.17 33.07 3.56
CA LEU A 494 -9.28 33.89 3.06
C LEU A 494 -9.42 35.23 3.79
N ARG A 495 -9.10 35.32 5.08
CA ARG A 495 -9.10 36.61 5.81
C ARG A 495 -8.09 37.64 5.29
N ARG A 496 -7.15 37.23 4.43
CA ARG A 496 -6.24 38.13 3.70
C ARG A 496 -6.76 38.51 2.31
N ALA A 497 -7.87 37.94 1.83
CA ALA A 497 -8.43 38.18 0.50
C ALA A 497 -9.26 39.47 0.44
N SER A 498 -8.61 40.60 0.11
CA SER A 498 -9.30 41.88 -0.03
C SER A 498 -9.61 42.24 -1.49
N GLY A 499 -10.92 42.25 -1.82
CA GLY A 499 -11.57 43.15 -2.80
C GLY A 499 -11.23 43.06 -4.29
N SER A 500 -10.16 42.39 -4.73
CA SER A 500 -9.69 42.42 -6.12
C SER A 500 -9.64 41.03 -6.76
N VAL A 501 -10.09 40.93 -8.02
CA VAL A 501 -10.06 39.68 -8.82
C VAL A 501 -8.65 39.10 -8.93
N PHE A 502 -7.62 39.96 -9.05
CA PHE A 502 -6.22 39.54 -9.06
C PHE A 502 -5.78 38.97 -7.70
N HIS A 503 -6.30 39.54 -6.60
CA HIS A 503 -6.06 39.03 -5.26
C HIS A 503 -6.73 37.66 -5.06
N ASN A 504 -7.97 37.49 -5.53
CA ASN A 504 -8.70 36.21 -5.48
C ASN A 504 -7.97 35.09 -6.24
N MET A 505 -7.40 35.41 -7.41
CA MET A 505 -6.59 34.47 -8.19
C MET A 505 -5.25 34.12 -7.51
N ILE A 506 -4.68 35.02 -6.70
CA ILE A 506 -3.50 34.75 -5.87
C ILE A 506 -3.87 33.91 -4.64
N THR A 507 -5.04 34.10 -4.03
CA THR A 507 -5.45 33.31 -2.85
C THR A 507 -5.84 31.89 -3.21
N LEU A 508 -6.43 31.64 -4.38
CA LEU A 508 -6.60 30.29 -4.93
C LEU A 508 -5.27 29.52 -5.02
N ARG A 509 -4.20 30.17 -5.50
CA ARG A 509 -2.85 29.58 -5.55
C ARG A 509 -2.16 29.41 -4.18
N LYS A 510 -2.77 29.91 -3.10
CA LYS A 510 -2.29 29.76 -1.72
C LYS A 510 -3.08 28.73 -0.93
N GLN A 511 -4.17 28.20 -1.47
CA GLN A 511 -4.93 27.14 -0.81
C GLN A 511 -4.11 25.83 -0.79
N PRO A 512 -4.23 25.02 0.27
CA PRO A 512 -3.60 23.70 0.32
C PRO A 512 -4.15 22.79 -0.79
N GLN A 513 -3.25 22.09 -1.49
CA GLN A 513 -3.57 21.33 -2.69
C GLN A 513 -2.86 19.98 -2.73
N LEU A 514 -3.54 18.98 -3.29
CA LEU A 514 -3.00 17.67 -3.66
C LEU A 514 -3.05 17.50 -5.19
N LEU A 515 -1.93 17.17 -5.81
CA LEU A 515 -1.85 16.83 -7.23
C LEU A 515 -1.77 15.31 -7.39
N VAL A 516 -2.78 14.74 -8.06
CA VAL A 516 -2.85 13.31 -8.42
C VAL A 516 -2.97 13.14 -9.93
N LYS A 517 -2.48 12.04 -10.48
CA LYS A 517 -2.63 11.70 -11.90
C LYS A 517 -3.28 10.33 -12.05
N LEU A 518 -4.41 10.27 -12.74
CA LEU A 518 -5.04 9.01 -13.13
C LEU A 518 -4.42 8.49 -14.43
N ARG A 519 -4.23 7.18 -14.52
CA ARG A 519 -3.73 6.48 -15.71
C ARG A 519 -4.45 5.15 -15.92
N SER A 520 -4.64 4.79 -17.18
CA SER A 520 -5.02 3.45 -17.61
C SER A 520 -3.92 2.43 -17.31
N LEU A 521 -4.34 1.17 -17.15
CA LEU A 521 -3.45 0.01 -17.04
C LEU A 521 -3.02 -0.47 -18.43
N SER A 522 -1.76 -0.92 -18.55
CA SER A 522 -1.31 -1.72 -19.70
C SER A 522 -1.97 -3.10 -19.68
N THR A 523 -2.01 -3.78 -20.84
CA THR A 523 -2.59 -5.12 -21.00
C THR A 523 -2.01 -6.13 -20.00
N ASN A 524 -0.68 -6.14 -19.84
CA ASN A 524 0.00 -7.02 -18.88
C ASN A 524 -0.38 -6.70 -17.42
N SER A 525 -0.33 -5.43 -17.01
CA SER A 525 -0.72 -5.02 -15.65
C SER A 525 -2.19 -5.34 -15.36
N ARG A 526 -3.08 -5.16 -16.34
CA ARG A 526 -4.51 -5.53 -16.25
C ARG A 526 -4.70 -7.04 -16.09
N ALA A 527 -3.98 -7.85 -16.84
CA ALA A 527 -4.04 -9.31 -16.74
C ALA A 527 -3.60 -9.81 -15.35
N ILE A 528 -2.51 -9.27 -14.81
CA ILE A 528 -2.03 -9.55 -13.43
C ILE A 528 -3.07 -9.13 -12.40
N LEU A 529 -3.52 -7.88 -12.46
CA LEU A 529 -4.46 -7.33 -11.48
C LEU A 529 -5.80 -8.06 -11.50
N ASN A 530 -6.28 -8.54 -12.64
CA ASN A 530 -7.52 -9.32 -12.73
C ASN A 530 -7.46 -10.68 -11.99
N LEU A 531 -6.29 -11.15 -11.57
CA LEU A 531 -6.14 -12.34 -10.73
C LEU A 531 -6.13 -12.01 -9.23
N LEU A 532 -6.14 -10.73 -8.86
CA LEU A 532 -6.26 -10.23 -7.48
C LEU A 532 -7.74 -9.99 -7.09
N PRO A 533 -8.06 -9.88 -5.78
CA PRO A 533 -9.38 -9.54 -5.28
C PRO A 533 -10.05 -8.36 -6.00
N GLU A 534 -11.38 -8.36 -6.05
CA GLU A 534 -12.16 -7.34 -6.79
C GLU A 534 -12.01 -5.93 -6.21
N VAL A 535 -11.78 -5.83 -4.89
CA VAL A 535 -11.56 -4.57 -4.19
C VAL A 535 -10.21 -4.63 -3.48
N LEU A 536 -9.25 -3.85 -3.96
CA LEU A 536 -7.91 -3.76 -3.37
C LEU A 536 -7.20 -2.48 -3.85
N ILE A 537 -6.47 -1.84 -2.94
CA ILE A 537 -5.52 -0.76 -3.22
C ILE A 537 -4.13 -1.18 -2.75
N GLY A 538 -3.10 -0.97 -3.56
CA GLY A 538 -1.71 -1.20 -3.16
C GLY A 538 -0.71 -0.53 -4.10
N SER A 539 0.58 -0.60 -3.73
CA SER A 539 1.66 -0.12 -4.60
C SER A 539 1.79 -1.02 -5.84
N MET A 540 2.02 -0.39 -7.00
CA MET A 540 2.36 -1.07 -8.25
C MET A 540 3.60 -1.96 -8.12
N SER A 541 4.50 -1.65 -7.18
CA SER A 541 5.73 -2.41 -6.93
C SER A 541 5.51 -3.79 -6.32
N TYR A 542 4.32 -4.09 -5.77
CA TYR A 542 4.02 -5.38 -5.12
C TYR A 542 3.14 -6.33 -5.94
N ILE A 543 2.64 -5.92 -7.12
CA ILE A 543 1.62 -6.70 -7.87
C ILE A 543 2.02 -8.15 -8.17
N HIS A 544 3.31 -8.40 -8.41
CA HIS A 544 3.83 -9.76 -8.68
C HIS A 544 3.87 -10.62 -7.41
N LEU A 545 4.20 -10.04 -6.25
CA LEU A 545 4.21 -10.77 -4.96
C LEU A 545 2.77 -11.13 -4.55
N LEU A 546 1.83 -10.18 -4.73
CA LEU A 546 0.40 -10.41 -4.51
C LEU A 546 -0.16 -11.47 -5.46
N LEU A 547 0.30 -11.49 -6.71
CA LEU A 547 -0.07 -12.51 -7.70
C LEU A 547 0.39 -13.91 -7.25
N PHE A 548 1.63 -14.06 -6.80
CA PHE A 548 2.14 -15.35 -6.32
C PHE A 548 1.35 -15.83 -5.10
N TYR A 549 1.13 -14.97 -4.10
CA TYR A 549 0.27 -15.29 -2.95
C TYR A 549 -1.11 -15.78 -3.39
N ARG A 550 -1.79 -15.02 -4.26
CA ARG A 550 -3.16 -15.33 -4.69
C ARG A 550 -3.24 -16.58 -5.57
N GLN A 551 -2.22 -16.89 -6.36
CA GLN A 551 -2.11 -18.14 -7.11
C GLN A 551 -1.88 -19.34 -6.19
N ILE A 552 -0.92 -19.26 -5.26
CA ILE A 552 -0.65 -20.31 -4.27
C ILE A 552 -1.89 -20.58 -3.40
N LEU A 553 -2.61 -19.54 -3.01
CA LEU A 553 -3.89 -19.66 -2.30
C LEU A 553 -4.92 -20.44 -3.12
N GLY A 554 -5.01 -20.17 -4.43
CA GLY A 554 -5.87 -20.89 -5.35
C GLY A 554 -5.48 -22.35 -5.56
N ASP A 555 -4.19 -22.63 -5.74
CA ASP A 555 -3.67 -23.99 -5.85
C ASP A 555 -4.03 -24.79 -4.59
N VAL A 556 -3.69 -24.26 -3.42
CA VAL A 556 -3.83 -24.95 -2.13
C VAL A 556 -5.29 -25.15 -1.71
N LEU A 557 -6.18 -24.18 -1.99
CA LEU A 557 -7.59 -24.27 -1.59
C LEU A 557 -8.48 -24.99 -2.61
N LEU A 558 -8.14 -24.96 -3.91
CA LEU A 558 -9.03 -25.44 -4.98
C LEU A 558 -8.46 -26.62 -5.80
N ARG A 559 -7.14 -26.71 -5.99
CA ARG A 559 -6.48 -27.73 -6.84
C ARG A 559 -5.94 -28.89 -6.01
N ASP A 560 -5.16 -28.57 -4.99
CA ASP A 560 -4.34 -29.53 -4.23
C ASP A 560 -5.10 -30.10 -3.01
N ARG A 561 -6.35 -29.68 -2.80
CA ARG A 561 -7.19 -30.05 -1.66
C ARG A 561 -7.95 -31.36 -1.94
N PRO A 562 -7.63 -32.49 -1.27
CA PRO A 562 -8.23 -33.79 -1.60
C PRO A 562 -9.70 -33.93 -1.19
N ASN A 563 -10.17 -33.13 -0.22
CA ASN A 563 -11.57 -33.05 0.14
C ASN A 563 -11.96 -31.58 0.42
N VAL A 564 -12.79 -31.03 -0.46
CA VAL A 564 -13.26 -29.63 -0.37
C VAL A 564 -14.21 -29.42 0.83
N GLN A 565 -14.89 -30.47 1.31
CA GLN A 565 -15.80 -30.42 2.45
C GLN A 565 -15.10 -30.48 3.83
N ASN A 566 -13.78 -30.68 3.85
CA ASN A 566 -13.02 -30.65 5.10
C ASN A 566 -12.78 -29.19 5.57
N ALA A 567 -12.44 -29.00 6.83
CA ALA A 567 -12.03 -27.72 7.42
C ALA A 567 -10.61 -27.76 8.05
N ASP A 568 -9.89 -28.88 7.95
CA ASP A 568 -8.57 -29.06 8.55
C ASP A 568 -7.57 -27.94 8.21
N LEU A 569 -6.73 -27.63 9.21
CA LEU A 569 -5.61 -26.69 9.12
C LEU A 569 -4.65 -27.10 8.00
N ILE A 570 -4.26 -26.12 7.19
CA ILE A 570 -3.44 -26.37 6.00
C ILE A 570 -1.98 -26.02 6.28
N GLY A 571 -1.08 -27.00 6.14
CA GLY A 571 0.36 -26.80 6.30
C GLY A 571 0.97 -25.99 5.15
N ASN A 572 0.86 -24.66 5.19
CA ASN A 572 1.48 -23.74 4.23
C ASN A 572 1.96 -22.46 4.92
N PRO A 573 3.28 -22.33 5.21
CA PRO A 573 3.82 -21.17 5.92
C PRO A 573 3.72 -19.85 5.15
N VAL A 574 3.71 -19.90 3.81
CA VAL A 574 3.52 -18.70 2.97
C VAL A 574 2.11 -18.17 3.18
N LEU A 575 1.09 -19.04 3.11
CA LEU A 575 -0.30 -18.61 3.35
C LEU A 575 -0.53 -18.14 4.79
N ALA A 576 0.04 -18.85 5.78
CA ALA A 576 -0.08 -18.47 7.18
C ALA A 576 0.58 -17.12 7.52
N THR A 577 1.71 -16.76 6.88
CA THR A 577 2.51 -15.60 7.31
C THR A 577 2.53 -14.41 6.34
N PHE A 578 2.14 -14.57 5.08
CA PHE A 578 2.11 -13.47 4.10
C PHE A 578 1.12 -12.34 4.47
N PRO A 579 -0.07 -12.59 5.06
CA PRO A 579 -0.94 -11.50 5.54
C PRO A 579 -0.24 -10.64 6.60
N LYS A 580 0.52 -11.26 7.51
CA LYS A 580 1.34 -10.56 8.53
C LYS A 580 2.53 -9.82 7.90
N LEU A 581 3.13 -10.37 6.85
CA LEU A 581 4.20 -9.73 6.07
C LEU A 581 3.72 -8.42 5.41
N MET A 582 2.50 -8.42 4.85
CA MET A 582 1.90 -7.25 4.20
C MET A 582 1.76 -6.02 5.10
N GLU A 583 1.70 -6.22 6.41
CA GLU A 583 1.65 -5.15 7.41
C GLU A 583 3.05 -4.56 7.74
N GLN A 584 4.13 -5.12 7.18
CA GLN A 584 5.52 -4.68 7.39
C GLN A 584 6.17 -4.28 6.04
N PRO A 585 6.08 -2.99 5.65
CA PRO A 585 6.56 -2.52 4.34
C PRO A 585 8.04 -2.80 4.07
N ASP A 586 8.89 -2.79 5.10
CA ASP A 586 10.32 -3.06 4.99
C ASP A 586 10.64 -4.54 4.71
N LEU A 587 9.84 -5.48 5.24
CA LEU A 587 9.94 -6.89 4.87
C LEU A 587 9.30 -7.18 3.50
N MET A 588 8.23 -6.46 3.11
CA MET A 588 7.71 -6.53 1.74
C MET A 588 8.74 -6.03 0.71
N ASP A 589 9.48 -4.96 1.03
CA ASP A 589 10.61 -4.48 0.21
C ASP A 589 11.79 -5.47 0.20
N ALA A 590 12.05 -6.18 1.31
CA ALA A 590 13.02 -7.26 1.38
C ALA A 590 12.67 -8.42 0.43
N LEU A 591 11.42 -8.90 0.50
CA LEU A 591 10.91 -9.95 -0.39
C LEU A 591 10.93 -9.50 -1.86
N ARG A 592 10.50 -8.28 -2.16
CA ARG A 592 10.55 -7.70 -3.51
C ARG A 592 11.97 -7.69 -4.06
N SER A 593 12.94 -7.28 -3.23
CA SER A 593 14.34 -7.18 -3.64
C SER A 593 14.96 -8.56 -3.86
N ALA A 594 14.71 -9.51 -2.95
CA ALA A 594 15.18 -10.89 -3.07
C ALA A 594 14.56 -11.60 -4.29
N TRP A 595 13.26 -11.37 -4.55
CA TRP A 595 12.60 -11.88 -5.75
C TRP A 595 13.19 -11.28 -7.02
N ALA A 596 13.34 -9.96 -7.12
CA ALA A 596 13.90 -9.32 -8.30
C ALA A 596 15.34 -9.78 -8.59
N GLU A 597 16.15 -9.99 -7.56
CA GLU A 597 17.49 -10.56 -7.69
C GLU A 597 17.42 -12.00 -8.21
N LYS A 598 16.60 -12.88 -7.60
CA LYS A 598 16.45 -14.27 -8.07
C LYS A 598 15.91 -14.35 -9.49
N GLU A 599 14.86 -13.59 -9.81
CA GLU A 599 14.27 -13.51 -11.14
C GLU A 599 15.29 -13.06 -12.19
N SER A 600 16.23 -12.15 -11.85
CA SER A 600 17.28 -11.73 -12.80
C SER A 600 18.19 -12.89 -13.25
N THR A 601 18.35 -13.94 -12.43
CA THR A 601 19.17 -15.12 -12.72
C THR A 601 18.46 -16.19 -13.57
N LEU A 602 17.13 -16.12 -13.72
CA LEU A 602 16.35 -17.16 -14.40
C LEU A 602 16.40 -17.03 -15.94
N LYS A 603 16.43 -18.19 -16.62
CA LYS A 603 16.38 -18.27 -18.08
C LYS A 603 15.00 -17.86 -18.62
N ARG A 604 14.94 -17.46 -19.91
CA ARG A 604 13.67 -17.11 -20.57
C ARG A 604 12.64 -18.25 -20.59
N SER A 605 13.09 -19.51 -20.62
CA SER A 605 12.21 -20.69 -20.52
C SER A 605 11.63 -20.85 -19.11
N GLU A 606 12.49 -20.78 -18.09
CA GLU A 606 12.14 -20.82 -16.67
C GLU A 606 11.14 -19.71 -16.30
N LYS A 607 11.29 -18.50 -16.86
CA LYS A 607 10.34 -17.37 -16.70
C LYS A 607 8.97 -17.55 -17.37
N ARG A 608 8.81 -18.56 -18.23
CA ARG A 608 7.51 -18.91 -18.85
C ARG A 608 6.80 -20.04 -18.10
N ASP A 609 7.53 -20.83 -17.31
CA ASP A 609 6.96 -21.89 -16.49
C ASP A 609 6.41 -21.32 -15.18
N ARG A 610 5.09 -21.36 -15.05
CA ARG A 610 4.36 -20.77 -13.92
C ARG A 610 4.46 -21.62 -12.65
N GLU A 611 4.56 -22.94 -12.76
CA GLU A 611 4.67 -23.83 -11.60
C GLU A 611 6.10 -23.76 -11.04
N PHE A 612 7.09 -23.70 -11.93
CA PHE A 612 8.48 -23.41 -11.57
C PHE A 612 8.61 -22.06 -10.87
N LEU A 613 8.02 -20.98 -11.41
CA LEU A 613 8.10 -19.65 -10.78
C LEU A 613 7.45 -19.62 -9.39
N LYS A 614 6.30 -20.26 -9.18
CA LYS A 614 5.69 -20.42 -7.84
C LYS A 614 6.63 -21.17 -6.89
N SER A 615 7.23 -22.26 -7.34
CA SER A 615 8.18 -23.06 -6.55
C SER A 615 9.42 -22.25 -6.14
N VAL A 616 9.99 -21.47 -7.08
CA VAL A 616 11.11 -20.56 -6.78
C VAL A 616 10.68 -19.42 -5.86
N PHE A 617 9.46 -18.90 -5.99
CA PHE A 617 8.94 -17.86 -5.10
C PHE A 617 8.82 -18.35 -3.65
N VAL A 618 8.31 -19.57 -3.44
CA VAL A 618 8.24 -20.19 -2.11
C VAL A 618 9.63 -20.34 -1.49
N LEU A 619 10.64 -20.78 -2.26
CA LEU A 619 12.03 -20.83 -1.80
C LEU A 619 12.57 -19.44 -1.42
N VAL A 620 12.40 -18.44 -2.29
CA VAL A 620 12.80 -17.05 -2.00
C VAL A 620 12.12 -16.52 -0.74
N TYR A 621 10.83 -16.81 -0.53
CA TYR A 621 10.10 -16.41 0.68
C TYR A 621 10.73 -17.01 1.95
N HIS A 622 11.04 -18.31 1.92
CA HIS A 622 11.70 -19.01 3.02
C HIS A 622 13.15 -18.56 3.27
N ASP A 623 13.89 -18.18 2.21
CA ASP A 623 15.28 -17.72 2.33
C ASP A 623 15.43 -16.22 2.66
N SER A 624 14.37 -15.42 2.52
CA SER A 624 14.42 -13.97 2.71
C SER A 624 13.65 -13.46 3.93
N VAL A 625 12.35 -13.74 4.04
CA VAL A 625 11.46 -13.04 4.99
C VAL A 625 10.86 -13.91 6.07
N PHE A 626 10.62 -15.20 5.81
CA PHE A 626 10.09 -16.11 6.82
C PHE A 626 10.98 -16.17 8.10
N PRO A 627 12.33 -16.24 8.02
CA PRO A 627 13.18 -16.23 9.22
C PRO A 627 13.16 -14.89 9.98
N LEU A 628 12.94 -13.78 9.26
CA LEU A 628 12.90 -12.44 9.82
C LEU A 628 11.61 -12.20 10.62
N LEU A 629 10.48 -12.72 10.14
CA LEU A 629 9.19 -12.67 10.86
C LEU A 629 9.24 -13.35 12.24
N GLN A 630 10.07 -14.39 12.37
CA GLN A 630 10.24 -15.19 13.60
C GLN A 630 11.52 -14.89 14.38
N SER A 631 12.25 -13.83 13.99
CA SER A 631 13.43 -13.38 14.72
C SER A 631 13.06 -12.78 16.08
N VAL A 632 13.85 -13.07 17.11
CA VAL A 632 13.75 -12.36 18.41
C VAL A 632 14.48 -11.01 18.34
N PHE A 633 15.50 -10.89 17.49
CA PHE A 633 16.34 -9.71 17.42
C PHE A 633 15.75 -8.57 16.60
N LEU A 634 14.96 -8.88 15.55
CA LEU A 634 14.33 -7.86 14.72
C LEU A 634 13.27 -7.10 15.56
N PRO A 635 13.45 -5.79 15.85
CA PRO A 635 12.49 -5.03 16.63
C PRO A 635 11.13 -4.99 15.94
N GLU A 636 10.04 -4.77 16.68
CA GLU A 636 8.72 -4.62 16.08
C GLU A 636 8.67 -3.43 15.10
N TYR A 637 7.93 -3.59 14.00
CA TYR A 637 7.73 -2.50 13.04
C TYR A 637 6.91 -1.38 13.69
N LYS A 638 7.45 -0.16 13.69
CA LYS A 638 6.79 1.02 14.25
C LYS A 638 6.79 2.15 13.24
N TRP A 639 5.59 2.63 12.91
CA TRP A 639 5.42 3.72 11.95
C TRP A 639 6.05 5.02 12.43
N ALA A 640 6.84 5.66 11.55
CA ALA A 640 7.44 6.97 11.79
C ALA A 640 8.37 7.00 13.02
N GLU A 641 9.15 5.95 13.21
CA GLU A 641 10.18 5.86 14.25
C GLU A 641 11.55 5.60 13.58
N GLU A 642 12.21 6.67 13.13
CA GLU A 642 13.40 6.63 12.29
C GLU A 642 14.54 5.76 12.85
N GLU A 643 14.73 5.73 14.17
CA GLU A 643 15.73 4.88 14.83
C GLU A 643 15.37 3.39 14.75
N SER A 644 14.09 3.04 14.94
CA SER A 644 13.60 1.66 14.81
C SER A 644 13.63 1.20 13.35
N GLU A 645 13.12 2.02 12.43
CA GLU A 645 13.13 1.76 10.98
C GLU A 645 14.57 1.61 10.45
N GLY A 646 15.48 2.50 10.84
CA GLY A 646 16.90 2.44 10.47
C GLY A 646 17.67 1.28 11.14
N THR A 647 17.19 0.75 12.26
CA THR A 647 17.74 -0.46 12.90
C THR A 647 17.23 -1.72 12.19
N ARG A 648 15.92 -1.83 11.98
CA ARG A 648 15.31 -2.92 11.20
C ARG A 648 15.93 -3.01 9.80
N TRP A 649 16.04 -1.89 9.08
CA TRP A 649 16.64 -1.86 7.74
C TRP A 649 18.06 -2.43 7.71
N ARG A 650 18.93 -2.05 8.65
CA ARG A 650 20.30 -2.60 8.74
C ARG A 650 20.28 -4.10 8.97
N MET A 651 19.47 -4.58 9.91
CA MET A 651 19.39 -6.01 10.26
C MET A 651 18.84 -6.86 9.10
N ILE A 652 17.83 -6.35 8.39
CA ILE A 652 17.27 -6.96 7.17
C ILE A 652 18.33 -7.01 6.07
N ALA A 653 19.02 -5.90 5.81
CA ALA A 653 20.07 -5.83 4.79
C ALA A 653 21.26 -6.76 5.08
N ASP A 654 21.71 -6.81 6.33
CA ASP A 654 22.78 -7.70 6.78
C ASP A 654 22.37 -9.19 6.68
N PHE A 655 21.12 -9.53 7.01
CA PHE A 655 20.58 -10.88 6.86
C PHE A 655 20.54 -11.31 5.39
N LEU A 656 19.95 -10.50 4.51
CA LEU A 656 19.90 -10.77 3.07
C LEU A 656 21.30 -10.84 2.45
N LYS A 657 22.25 -10.03 2.93
CA LYS A 657 23.65 -10.12 2.50
C LYS A 657 24.28 -11.47 2.90
N LYS A 658 24.16 -11.88 4.17
CA LYS A 658 24.70 -13.15 4.66
C LYS A 658 24.10 -14.36 3.92
N ASN A 659 22.81 -14.34 3.62
CA ASN A 659 22.16 -15.44 2.91
C ASN A 659 22.62 -15.55 1.45
N ARG A 660 22.94 -14.42 0.78
CA ARG A 660 23.56 -14.44 -0.55
C ARG A 660 25.00 -14.97 -0.53
N GLU A 661 25.77 -14.64 0.51
CA GLU A 661 27.13 -15.16 0.70
C GLU A 661 27.17 -16.67 1.05
N ARG A 662 26.05 -17.25 1.49
CA ARG A 662 25.96 -18.63 2.00
C ARG A 662 24.91 -19.51 1.30
N ASP A 663 24.39 -19.04 0.17
CA ASP A 663 23.39 -19.74 -0.68
C ASP A 663 22.13 -20.21 0.08
N GLY A 664 21.52 -19.30 0.86
CA GLY A 664 20.23 -19.51 1.54
C GLY A 664 20.23 -19.13 3.03
N ALA A 665 19.06 -19.21 3.66
CA ALA A 665 18.87 -18.88 5.09
C ALA A 665 19.35 -19.96 6.05
N LEU A 666 19.54 -21.21 5.58
CA LEU A 666 19.81 -22.37 6.44
C LEU A 666 21.07 -22.20 7.31
N SER A 667 22.13 -21.57 6.80
CA SER A 667 23.33 -21.28 7.62
C SER A 667 23.09 -20.23 8.70
N SER A 668 22.16 -19.30 8.47
CA SER A 668 21.77 -18.29 9.46
C SER A 668 20.84 -18.88 10.52
N LEU A 669 19.88 -19.73 10.10
CA LEU A 669 18.94 -20.44 10.97
C LEU A 669 19.61 -21.46 11.90
N LEU A 670 20.65 -22.16 11.42
CA LEU A 670 21.41 -23.13 12.20
C LEU A 670 22.58 -22.50 12.99
N SER A 671 22.73 -21.18 12.95
CA SER A 671 23.76 -20.49 13.75
C SER A 671 23.41 -20.52 15.23
N SER A 672 24.39 -20.82 16.10
CA SER A 672 24.24 -20.68 17.55
C SER A 672 23.99 -19.23 18.01
N GLU A 673 24.19 -18.26 17.13
CA GLU A 673 23.87 -16.84 17.36
C GLU A 673 22.40 -16.51 17.02
N GLY A 674 21.68 -17.39 16.32
CA GLY A 674 20.31 -17.18 15.85
C GLY A 674 19.25 -17.51 16.91
N LEU A 675 18.83 -16.53 17.70
CA LEU A 675 17.67 -16.66 18.59
C LEU A 675 16.37 -16.41 17.80
N HIS A 676 15.60 -17.49 17.65
CA HIS A 676 14.24 -17.49 17.11
C HIS A 676 13.20 -17.56 18.22
N LYS A 677 11.98 -17.13 17.93
CA LYS A 677 10.84 -17.31 18.84
C LYS A 677 10.58 -18.80 19.05
N ALA A 678 9.96 -19.15 20.17
CA ALA A 678 9.48 -20.51 20.36
C ALA A 678 8.44 -20.81 19.28
N PHE A 679 8.63 -21.94 18.58
CA PHE A 679 7.80 -22.33 17.44
C PHE A 679 6.31 -22.40 17.82
N ASP A 680 5.49 -21.64 17.11
CA ASP A 680 4.04 -21.71 17.14
C ASP A 680 3.51 -22.42 15.88
N VAL A 681 2.53 -23.30 16.04
CA VAL A 681 1.86 -23.99 14.93
C VAL A 681 1.19 -22.99 13.97
N ALA A 682 0.74 -21.83 14.47
CA ALA A 682 0.18 -20.75 13.66
C ALA A 682 1.18 -20.15 12.64
N GLU A 683 2.49 -20.43 12.77
CA GLU A 683 3.49 -20.01 11.77
C GLU A 683 3.44 -20.83 10.48
N ILE A 684 2.84 -22.02 10.52
CA ILE A 684 2.78 -22.97 9.41
C ILE A 684 1.37 -23.44 9.06
N ALA A 685 0.41 -23.30 9.99
CA ALA A 685 -0.97 -23.70 9.83
C ALA A 685 -1.83 -22.53 9.35
N TYR A 686 -2.31 -22.61 8.11
CA TYR A 686 -3.28 -21.69 7.54
C TYR A 686 -4.70 -22.19 7.84
N ASP A 687 -5.44 -21.45 8.67
CA ASP A 687 -6.87 -21.64 8.93
C ASP A 687 -7.68 -20.77 7.98
N PHE A 688 -8.15 -21.35 6.87
CA PHE A 688 -8.96 -20.60 5.91
C PHE A 688 -10.36 -20.23 6.42
N LEU A 689 -10.88 -20.84 7.51
CA LEU A 689 -12.18 -20.45 8.08
C LEU A 689 -12.06 -19.29 9.06
N GLY A 690 -10.96 -19.26 9.85
CA GLY A 690 -10.61 -18.14 10.69
C GLY A 690 -10.17 -16.91 9.89
N GLU A 691 -9.39 -17.12 8.82
CA GLU A 691 -8.84 -16.05 7.98
C GLU A 691 -9.80 -15.55 6.89
N ALA A 692 -10.75 -16.37 6.39
CA ALA A 692 -11.63 -15.94 5.30
C ALA A 692 -12.47 -14.72 5.68
N ARG A 693 -12.61 -13.81 4.70
CA ARG A 693 -13.53 -12.68 4.82
C ARG A 693 -14.96 -13.20 4.87
N LYS A 694 -15.59 -13.12 6.04
CA LYS A 694 -17.03 -13.28 6.20
C LYS A 694 -17.72 -12.18 5.40
N ASN A 695 -18.77 -12.54 4.67
CA ASN A 695 -19.55 -11.61 3.85
C ASN A 695 -20.21 -10.58 4.76
N ASN A 696 -19.59 -9.41 4.91
CA ASN A 696 -19.98 -8.39 5.86
C ASN A 696 -21.03 -7.47 5.20
N PRO A 697 -22.29 -7.44 5.65
CA PRO A 697 -23.35 -6.63 5.02
C PRO A 697 -23.12 -5.11 5.13
N LEU A 698 -22.03 -4.69 5.79
CA LEU A 698 -21.62 -3.30 5.96
C LEU A 698 -20.70 -2.77 4.84
N VAL A 699 -20.26 -3.60 3.88
CA VAL A 699 -19.43 -3.20 2.71
C VAL A 699 -20.26 -3.20 1.43
#